data_AF-A0A060XE36-F1
#
_entry.id   AF-A0A060XE36-F1
#
_cell.length_a   1.000
_cell.length_b   1.000
_cell.length_c   1.000
_cell.angle_alpha   90.00
_cell.angle_beta   90.00
_cell.angle_gamma   90.00
#
_symmetry.space_group_name_H-M   'P 1'
#
loop_
_entity.id
_entity.type
_entity.pdbx_description
1 polymer ?
#
loop_
_entity_poly.entity_id
_entity_poly.type
_entity_poly.pdbx_seq_one_letter_code
_entity_poly.pdbx_strand_id
1 'polypeptide(L)'
;MKRLIERSRRADEVLRWVTQNPGKISHNHYPIALQKIGQLLQAGAGVENEGRQILEHQDFQTLCDSIVRDCAKFDNFSIVNCLYAVAALGLPSDSRVVQVLEAESQSRLGQFNQKDVSMVFSSSMKLHPSSQHPLTEACLVGLEKNLERERHPQTLFLLLSYYRLKWRSLQSSDAATAEIVANIPPNPEQLLANRKILRLVKHTLASVSGVRDQEMALLDEMLATCVREASNKSLEIIFSSHLFYQNRQERFVCSLAEELPKKVDSITPYTMALIAKYIARHRLRETRLLDTIADFLVKKGEYLDSKVIQKLVFPFSRMSYRPSNEVQFFSKLEVVLELKALSSPLATVNILMSLFQLGHFPGLVLHKVFSTAFISNVTNSPYALIVRRYLSLLDAAVELEFRDYTGPRLQDTHKVLMFDHALTADEVNRKYSYRGLVAEALRQLVGEHGYKQDEVLAPGYYTDFLLWIDSSGQVLPIQAGASLGVSHKAPEGSVAVTALASDFQKLSPFAPLEEGGDQRPVGGDESVTLLPHHMQRGENPALAQRAGPNGGGPLDYNTYYMPADYYSSLAKEHSLESQDSSTLSSPPSDSLAQPMASGVGGSTTAAPVSLFQFSIGKILEDEGGVQVGPGNHGPDCELPVFYEGLAGDVGLHPADRTDTERAVGDQRQVKRVVMSVNDKWHYCHNSEVLVGSRAMRDRHLLLLGYVILQLPYHELEKLNGIEEVKQYLHKKLLEVPL
;
A
#
# COMPACT_ATOMS: atom_id res chain seq x y z
N MET A 1 18.33 55.96 1.48
CA MET A 1 18.79 55.24 2.69
C MET A 1 19.11 53.76 2.45
N LYS A 2 18.23 53.01 1.76
CA LYS A 2 18.19 51.53 1.58
C LYS A 2 19.47 50.73 1.90
N ARG A 3 20.56 50.92 1.15
CA ARG A 3 21.84 50.17 1.33
C ARG A 3 22.44 50.25 2.74
N LEU A 4 22.19 51.30 3.51
CA LEU A 4 22.69 51.43 4.90
C LEU A 4 21.87 50.55 5.86
N ILE A 5 20.55 50.55 5.71
CA ILE A 5 19.62 49.68 6.47
C ILE A 5 19.97 48.22 6.19
N GLU A 6 20.06 47.82 4.91
CA GLU A 6 20.36 46.44 4.51
C GLU A 6 21.69 45.92 5.07
N ARG A 7 22.71 46.79 5.16
CA ARG A 7 24.05 46.48 5.68
C ARG A 7 24.20 46.58 7.20
N SER A 8 23.22 47.13 7.91
CA SER A 8 23.27 47.27 9.38
C SER A 8 23.32 45.89 10.05
N ARG A 9 24.03 45.82 11.19
CA ARG A 9 24.26 44.59 11.97
C ARG A 9 23.51 44.58 13.31
N ARG A 10 23.06 45.73 13.81
CA ARG A 10 22.17 45.85 14.98
C ARG A 10 20.86 46.57 14.64
N ALA A 11 19.80 46.30 15.39
CA ALA A 11 18.49 46.93 15.18
C ALA A 11 18.52 48.42 15.53
N ASP A 12 19.25 48.80 16.59
CA ASP A 12 19.50 50.18 17.01
C ASP A 12 20.42 50.95 16.03
N GLU A 13 21.19 50.29 15.17
CA GLU A 13 21.83 50.94 14.01
C GLU A 13 20.77 51.30 12.95
N VAL A 14 19.85 50.38 12.62
CA VAL A 14 18.74 50.62 11.68
C VAL A 14 17.83 51.75 12.17
N LEU A 15 17.48 51.74 13.45
CA LEU A 15 16.67 52.80 14.08
C LEU A 15 17.34 54.17 13.95
N ARG A 16 18.61 54.29 14.35
CA ARG A 16 19.38 55.55 14.21
C ARG A 16 19.47 56.04 12.76
N TRP A 17 19.59 55.15 11.78
CA TRP A 17 19.56 55.55 10.36
C TRP A 17 18.22 56.14 9.92
N VAL A 18 17.10 55.77 10.54
CA VAL A 18 15.76 56.28 10.19
C VAL A 18 15.38 57.51 11.02
N THR A 19 15.58 57.50 12.34
CA THR A 19 15.18 58.59 13.23
C THR A 19 16.07 59.83 13.10
N GLN A 20 17.38 59.67 12.91
CA GLN A 20 18.32 60.80 12.89
C GLN A 20 18.48 61.44 11.49
N ASN A 21 17.86 60.89 10.45
CA ASN A 21 17.99 61.39 9.06
C ASN A 21 16.64 61.53 8.32
N PRO A 22 15.57 62.11 8.92
CA PRO A 22 14.22 62.06 8.37
C PRO A 22 14.10 62.63 6.94
N GLY A 23 14.79 63.73 6.64
CA GLY A 23 14.83 64.32 5.29
C GLY A 23 15.51 63.47 4.20
N LYS A 24 16.02 62.27 4.53
CA LYS A 24 16.59 61.29 3.59
C LYS A 24 15.80 59.97 3.56
N ILE A 25 14.64 59.92 4.23
CA ILE A 25 13.72 58.78 4.30
C ILE A 25 12.56 59.04 3.35
N SER A 26 12.41 58.19 2.33
CA SER A 26 11.14 58.05 1.59
C SER A 26 10.34 56.86 2.15
N HIS A 27 9.02 56.86 1.97
CA HIS A 27 8.09 55.90 2.58
C HIS A 27 8.50 54.43 2.38
N ASN A 28 9.00 54.07 1.20
CA ASN A 28 9.47 52.73 0.83
C ASN A 28 10.67 52.23 1.66
N HIS A 29 11.29 53.07 2.50
CA HIS A 29 12.33 52.66 3.45
C HIS A 29 11.77 52.13 4.78
N TYR A 30 10.59 52.59 5.22
CA TYR A 30 9.96 52.12 6.45
C TYR A 30 9.73 50.60 6.48
N PRO A 31 9.17 49.93 5.45
CA PRO A 31 9.00 48.48 5.47
C PRO A 31 10.36 47.76 5.48
N ILE A 32 11.36 48.29 4.77
CA ILE A 32 12.71 47.71 4.73
C ILE A 32 13.38 47.81 6.11
N ALA A 33 13.18 48.91 6.83
CA ALA A 33 13.67 49.08 8.20
C ALA A 33 13.01 48.08 9.17
N LEU A 34 11.67 47.97 9.16
CA LEU A 34 10.95 47.03 10.01
C LEU A 34 11.31 45.57 9.71
N GLN A 35 11.39 45.18 8.43
CA GLN A 35 11.81 43.83 8.02
C GLN A 35 13.25 43.53 8.45
N LYS A 36 14.16 44.50 8.31
CA LYS A 36 15.57 44.35 8.73
C LYS A 36 15.70 44.25 10.26
N ILE A 37 14.92 45.02 11.03
CA ILE A 37 14.86 44.90 12.48
C ILE A 37 14.40 43.48 12.85
N GLY A 38 13.30 42.99 12.25
CA GLY A 38 12.79 41.63 12.50
C GLY A 38 13.80 40.53 12.19
N GLN A 39 14.54 40.64 11.07
CA GLN A 39 15.63 39.72 10.72
C GLN A 39 16.76 39.71 11.76
N LEU A 40 17.17 40.89 12.25
CA LEU A 40 18.24 41.00 13.24
C LEU A 40 17.81 40.49 14.62
N LEU A 41 16.56 40.74 15.02
CA LEU A 41 16.00 40.19 16.26
C LEU A 41 15.88 38.65 16.21
N GLN A 42 15.47 38.08 15.07
CA GLN A 42 15.40 36.63 14.89
C GLN A 42 16.79 35.97 14.81
N ALA A 43 17.80 36.67 14.27
CA ALA A 43 19.18 36.19 14.25
C ALA A 43 19.87 36.23 15.64
N GLY A 44 19.35 37.04 16.57
CA GLY A 44 19.85 37.19 17.95
C GLY A 44 19.20 36.25 18.99
N ALA A 45 18.53 35.18 18.55
CA ALA A 45 17.64 34.34 19.37
C ALA A 45 18.29 33.51 20.52
N GLY A 46 19.46 33.90 21.02
CA GLY A 46 19.99 33.42 22.30
C GLY A 46 19.52 34.23 23.52
N VAL A 47 18.96 35.44 23.33
CA VAL A 47 18.54 36.33 24.43
C VAL A 47 17.19 37.00 24.11
N GLU A 48 16.08 36.35 24.45
CA GLU A 48 14.71 36.88 24.20
C GLU A 48 14.46 38.27 24.83
N ASN A 49 15.20 38.60 25.89
CA ASN A 49 15.02 39.81 26.69
C ASN A 49 15.47 41.10 25.96
N GLU A 50 16.52 41.04 25.13
CA GLU A 50 16.99 42.21 24.37
C GLU A 50 16.00 42.62 23.27
N GLY A 51 15.31 41.65 22.67
CA GLY A 51 14.38 41.90 21.57
C GLY A 51 13.15 42.72 21.96
N ARG A 52 12.67 42.58 23.21
CA ARG A 52 11.57 43.40 23.73
C ARG A 52 12.00 44.84 24.02
N GLN A 53 13.16 45.01 24.65
CA GLN A 53 13.74 46.32 24.97
C GLN A 53 13.92 47.20 23.72
N ILE A 54 14.24 46.60 22.57
CA ILE A 54 14.37 47.30 21.27
C ILE A 54 13.02 47.78 20.71
N LEU A 55 11.93 47.05 20.93
CA LEU A 55 10.57 47.45 20.52
C LEU A 55 9.97 48.51 21.48
N GLU A 56 10.37 48.47 22.74
CA GLU A 56 10.04 49.47 23.77
C GLU A 56 10.86 50.77 23.64
N HIS A 57 11.94 50.76 22.83
CA HIS A 57 12.86 51.90 22.70
C HIS A 57 12.22 53.15 22.03
N GLN A 58 12.60 54.33 22.49
CA GLN A 58 12.02 55.61 22.01
C GLN A 58 12.21 55.85 20.51
N ASP A 59 13.34 55.42 19.93
CA ASP A 59 13.53 55.47 18.47
C ASP A 59 12.54 54.57 17.70
N PHE A 60 12.16 53.41 18.26
CA PHE A 60 11.18 52.52 17.64
C PHE A 60 9.77 53.12 17.69
N GLN A 61 9.41 53.76 18.81
CA GLN A 61 8.17 54.54 18.90
C GLN A 61 8.17 55.72 17.91
N THR A 62 9.30 56.43 17.78
CA THR A 62 9.47 57.53 16.80
C THR A 62 9.32 57.06 15.35
N LEU A 63 9.81 55.84 15.04
CA LEU A 63 9.56 55.17 13.76
C LEU A 63 8.07 54.87 13.55
N CYS A 64 7.39 54.30 14.55
CA CYS A 64 5.95 54.02 14.49
C CYS A 64 5.10 55.28 14.31
N ASP A 65 5.38 56.36 15.05
CA ASP A 65 4.73 57.66 14.91
C ASP A 65 4.92 58.28 13.52
N SER A 66 6.11 58.11 12.94
CA SER A 66 6.40 58.59 11.58
C SER A 66 5.62 57.79 10.54
N ILE A 67 5.46 56.48 10.72
CA ILE A 67 4.60 55.64 9.88
C ILE A 67 3.12 56.07 10.04
N VAL A 68 2.63 56.24 11.26
CA VAL A 68 1.25 56.70 11.55
C VAL A 68 0.96 58.05 10.90
N ARG A 69 1.91 59.00 10.95
CA ARG A 69 1.76 60.36 10.39
C ARG A 69 1.73 60.39 8.87
N ASP A 70 2.51 59.53 8.21
CA ASP A 70 2.68 59.55 6.75
C ASP A 70 1.93 58.42 6.01
N CYS A 71 1.23 57.50 6.71
CA CYS A 71 0.60 56.30 6.13
C CYS A 71 -0.27 56.58 4.89
N ALA A 72 -1.11 57.64 4.92
CA ALA A 72 -1.95 58.02 3.79
C ALA A 72 -1.15 58.43 2.53
N LYS A 73 0.14 58.76 2.66
CA LYS A 73 1.05 59.13 1.57
C LYS A 73 1.86 57.94 1.03
N PHE A 74 1.70 56.75 1.60
CA PHE A 74 2.41 55.55 1.18
C PHE A 74 1.83 55.01 -0.14
N ASP A 75 2.66 54.31 -0.92
CA ASP A 75 2.18 53.47 -2.02
C ASP A 75 1.65 52.13 -1.48
N ASN A 76 0.84 51.44 -2.29
CA ASN A 76 0.20 50.19 -1.89
C ASN A 76 1.24 49.12 -1.50
N PHE A 77 2.40 49.10 -2.16
CA PHE A 77 3.53 48.25 -1.79
C PHE A 77 4.03 48.52 -0.37
N SER A 78 4.24 49.80 0.01
CA SER A 78 4.76 50.15 1.33
C SER A 78 3.74 49.93 2.44
N ILE A 79 2.44 50.16 2.20
CA ILE A 79 1.37 49.86 3.17
C ILE A 79 1.37 48.37 3.50
N VAL A 80 1.29 47.52 2.49
CA VAL A 80 1.20 46.06 2.66
C VAL A 80 2.47 45.49 3.27
N ASN A 81 3.66 45.95 2.85
CA ASN A 81 4.92 45.51 3.45
C ASN A 81 5.13 46.03 4.87
N CYS A 82 4.61 47.21 5.24
CA CYS A 82 4.62 47.70 6.62
C CYS A 82 3.69 46.88 7.49
N LEU A 83 2.45 46.61 7.06
CA LEU A 83 1.50 45.78 7.80
C LEU A 83 2.05 44.37 8.01
N TYR A 84 2.63 43.77 6.97
CA TYR A 84 3.32 42.49 7.07
C TYR A 84 4.51 42.53 8.03
N ALA A 85 5.29 43.62 8.04
CA ALA A 85 6.45 43.74 8.94
C ALA A 85 6.06 43.94 10.41
N VAL A 86 5.02 44.73 10.73
CA VAL A 86 4.55 44.87 12.12
C VAL A 86 3.92 43.58 12.65
N ALA A 87 3.18 42.86 11.80
CA ALA A 87 2.69 41.52 12.11
C ALA A 87 3.84 40.51 12.25
N ALA A 88 4.88 40.59 11.41
CA ALA A 88 6.07 39.74 11.51
C ALA A 88 6.81 39.96 12.84
N LEU A 89 6.96 41.21 13.27
CA LEU A 89 7.56 41.62 14.56
C LEU A 89 6.73 41.23 15.79
N GLY A 90 5.43 40.92 15.63
CA GLY A 90 4.55 40.57 16.75
C GLY A 90 4.10 41.77 17.58
N LEU A 91 3.95 42.94 16.95
CA LEU A 91 3.40 44.12 17.62
C LEU A 91 1.94 43.90 18.05
N PRO A 92 1.50 44.44 19.21
CA PRO A 92 0.11 44.33 19.67
C PRO A 92 -0.90 44.88 18.66
N SER A 93 -2.04 44.20 18.50
CA SER A 93 -3.06 44.56 17.51
C SER A 93 -3.89 45.79 17.89
N ASP A 94 -3.88 46.18 19.17
CA ASP A 94 -4.40 47.45 19.68
C ASP A 94 -3.42 48.63 19.48
N SER A 95 -2.17 48.37 19.09
CA SER A 95 -1.16 49.43 18.88
C SER A 95 -1.55 50.37 17.73
N ARG A 96 -1.28 51.68 17.91
CA ARG A 96 -1.75 52.71 16.98
C ARG A 96 -1.21 52.53 15.55
N VAL A 97 0.01 52.02 15.40
CA VAL A 97 0.62 51.74 14.09
C VAL A 97 -0.08 50.61 13.36
N VAL A 98 -0.51 49.54 14.07
CA VAL A 98 -1.29 48.45 13.48
C VAL A 98 -2.67 48.95 13.06
N GLN A 99 -3.41 49.61 13.95
CA GLN A 99 -4.75 50.15 13.64
C GLN A 99 -4.79 51.03 12.38
N VAL A 100 -3.79 51.92 12.23
CA VAL A 100 -3.71 52.85 11.08
C VAL A 100 -3.32 52.11 9.79
N LEU A 101 -2.39 51.15 9.85
CA LEU A 101 -2.02 50.32 8.70
C LEU A 101 -3.17 49.40 8.27
N GLU A 102 -3.95 48.84 9.21
CA GLU A 102 -5.12 48.02 8.89
C GLU A 102 -6.27 48.85 8.31
N ALA A 103 -6.56 50.04 8.85
CA ALA A 103 -7.59 50.93 8.32
C ALA A 103 -7.25 51.42 6.88
N GLU A 104 -6.00 51.81 6.62
CA GLU A 104 -5.55 52.22 5.29
C GLU A 104 -5.48 51.02 4.31
N SER A 105 -5.18 49.82 4.81
CA SER A 105 -5.29 48.59 4.00
C SER A 105 -6.74 48.25 3.65
N GLN A 106 -7.68 48.49 4.57
CA GLN A 106 -9.10 48.25 4.35
C GLN A 106 -9.69 49.24 3.34
N SER A 107 -9.34 50.54 3.43
CA SER A 107 -9.83 51.57 2.50
C SER A 107 -9.30 51.36 1.07
N ARG A 108 -8.07 50.85 0.92
CA ARG A 108 -7.43 50.59 -0.38
C ARG A 108 -7.58 49.16 -0.91
N LEU A 109 -8.30 48.27 -0.22
CA LEU A 109 -8.35 46.84 -0.54
C LEU A 109 -8.74 46.55 -2.00
N GLY A 110 -9.64 47.36 -2.59
CA GLY A 110 -10.04 47.25 -4.01
C GLY A 110 -8.98 47.68 -5.04
N GLN A 111 -7.85 48.25 -4.60
CA GLN A 111 -6.70 48.65 -5.43
C GLN A 111 -5.54 47.65 -5.35
N PHE A 112 -5.62 46.66 -4.44
CA PHE A 112 -4.57 45.68 -4.23
C PHE A 112 -4.69 44.53 -5.24
N ASN A 113 -3.55 44.01 -5.72
CA ASN A 113 -3.54 42.78 -6.51
C ASN A 113 -3.70 41.55 -5.59
N GLN A 114 -3.94 40.38 -6.19
CA GLN A 114 -4.22 39.14 -5.44
C GLN A 114 -3.09 38.73 -4.47
N LYS A 115 -1.82 38.98 -4.80
CA LYS A 115 -0.69 38.73 -3.89
C LYS A 115 -0.73 39.69 -2.70
N ASP A 116 -0.97 40.96 -2.94
CA ASP A 116 -1.07 41.98 -1.89
C ASP A 116 -2.24 41.69 -0.94
N VAL A 117 -3.42 41.33 -1.47
CA VAL A 117 -4.56 40.86 -0.65
C VAL A 117 -4.18 39.63 0.19
N SER A 118 -3.46 38.65 -0.38
CA SER A 118 -2.99 37.50 0.38
C SER A 118 -1.98 37.86 1.48
N MET A 119 -1.11 38.85 1.26
CA MET A 119 -0.16 39.33 2.28
C MET A 119 -0.89 40.11 3.39
N VAL A 120 -1.89 40.94 3.07
CA VAL A 120 -2.73 41.61 4.06
C VAL A 120 -3.53 40.59 4.88
N PHE A 121 -4.14 39.59 4.24
CA PHE A 121 -4.87 38.52 4.91
C PHE A 121 -3.97 37.75 5.89
N SER A 122 -2.74 37.38 5.47
CA SER A 122 -1.73 36.74 6.33
C SER A 122 -1.35 37.60 7.53
N SER A 123 -1.22 38.91 7.31
CA SER A 123 -0.83 39.87 8.36
C SER A 123 -1.94 40.05 9.39
N SER A 124 -3.18 40.30 8.94
CA SER A 124 -4.33 40.47 9.84
C SER A 124 -4.64 39.16 10.58
N MET A 125 -4.55 37.99 9.93
CA MET A 125 -4.62 36.69 10.62
C MET A 125 -3.58 36.51 11.73
N LYS A 126 -2.35 37.00 11.56
CA LYS A 126 -1.30 36.88 12.60
C LYS A 126 -1.51 37.87 13.75
N LEU A 127 -2.08 39.04 13.47
CA LEU A 127 -2.46 40.06 14.47
C LEU A 127 -3.75 39.69 15.23
N HIS A 128 -4.64 38.95 14.57
CA HIS A 128 -5.99 38.59 15.05
C HIS A 128 -6.27 37.07 14.94
N PRO A 129 -5.56 36.19 15.67
CA PRO A 129 -5.64 34.73 15.45
C PRO A 129 -6.95 34.07 15.91
N SER A 130 -7.83 34.80 16.59
CA SER A 130 -9.06 34.27 17.22
C SER A 130 -10.25 35.23 17.19
N SER A 131 -10.13 36.35 16.49
CA SER A 131 -11.18 37.37 16.33
C SER A 131 -11.61 37.49 14.87
N GLN A 132 -12.91 37.66 14.63
CA GLN A 132 -13.46 37.91 13.28
C GLN A 132 -13.20 39.37 12.88
N HIS A 133 -11.93 39.70 12.60
CA HIS A 133 -11.52 41.06 12.29
C HIS A 133 -12.06 41.52 10.92
N PRO A 134 -12.64 42.73 10.78
CA PRO A 134 -13.25 43.17 9.53
C PRO A 134 -12.32 43.18 8.32
N LEU A 135 -11.02 43.43 8.51
CA LEU A 135 -10.03 43.34 7.43
C LEU A 135 -9.82 41.89 6.97
N THR A 136 -9.76 40.94 7.90
CA THR A 136 -9.64 39.50 7.61
C THR A 136 -10.82 38.99 6.79
N GLU A 137 -12.07 39.30 7.19
CA GLU A 137 -13.26 38.88 6.43
C GLU A 137 -13.35 39.60 5.06
N ALA A 138 -12.98 40.89 4.97
CA ALA A 138 -12.96 41.61 3.70
C ALA A 138 -11.94 41.04 2.71
N CYS A 139 -10.73 40.70 3.19
CA CYS A 139 -9.72 40.00 2.39
C CYS A 139 -10.19 38.58 2.00
N LEU A 140 -10.83 37.83 2.90
CA LEU A 140 -11.38 36.51 2.61
C LEU A 140 -12.38 36.56 1.45
N VAL A 141 -13.33 37.50 1.46
CA VAL A 141 -14.31 37.67 0.36
C VAL A 141 -13.60 37.98 -0.98
N GLY A 142 -12.54 38.78 -0.96
CA GLY A 142 -11.72 39.06 -2.13
C GLY A 142 -10.97 37.84 -2.67
N LEU A 143 -10.42 36.99 -1.79
CA LEU A 143 -9.72 35.76 -2.15
C LEU A 143 -10.69 34.67 -2.63
N GLU A 144 -11.83 34.46 -1.94
CA GLU A 144 -12.84 33.47 -2.33
C GLU A 144 -13.44 33.74 -3.70
N LYS A 145 -13.68 35.01 -4.04
CA LYS A 145 -14.17 35.43 -5.36
C LYS A 145 -13.19 35.09 -6.49
N ASN A 146 -11.90 34.95 -6.18
CA ASN A 146 -10.83 34.64 -7.14
C ASN A 146 -10.23 33.24 -6.94
N LEU A 147 -10.81 32.39 -6.08
CA LEU A 147 -10.23 31.10 -5.68
C LEU A 147 -9.84 30.22 -6.88
N GLU A 148 -10.70 30.12 -7.89
CA GLU A 148 -10.48 29.30 -9.09
C GLU A 148 -9.30 29.78 -9.97
N ARG A 149 -8.83 31.02 -9.76
CA ARG A 149 -7.64 31.59 -10.40
C ARG A 149 -6.39 31.48 -9.52
N GLU A 150 -6.54 31.26 -8.22
CA GLU A 150 -5.42 31.08 -7.30
C GLU A 150 -4.71 29.75 -7.57
N ARG A 151 -3.38 29.78 -7.60
CA ARG A 151 -2.52 28.58 -7.74
C ARG A 151 -1.29 28.62 -6.84
N HIS A 152 -1.07 29.73 -6.13
CA HIS A 152 0.07 29.91 -5.23
C HIS A 152 -0.17 29.12 -3.94
N PRO A 153 0.61 28.04 -3.64
CA PRO A 153 0.30 27.12 -2.55
C PRO A 153 0.16 27.83 -1.20
N GLN A 154 1.00 28.82 -0.92
CA GLN A 154 0.97 29.58 0.32
C GLN A 154 -0.37 30.31 0.55
N THR A 155 -1.03 30.80 -0.51
CA THR A 155 -2.37 31.42 -0.37
C THR A 155 -3.42 30.36 -0.04
N LEU A 156 -3.34 29.19 -0.69
CA LEU A 156 -4.30 28.10 -0.50
C LEU A 156 -4.16 27.48 0.90
N PHE A 157 -2.94 27.26 1.40
CA PHE A 157 -2.71 26.77 2.76
C PHE A 157 -2.96 27.81 3.84
N LEU A 158 -2.84 29.11 3.53
CA LEU A 158 -3.29 30.18 4.41
C LEU A 158 -4.82 30.20 4.55
N LEU A 159 -5.57 30.06 3.44
CA LEU A 159 -7.02 29.90 3.46
C LEU A 159 -7.45 28.63 4.23
N LEU A 160 -6.76 27.50 4.06
CA LEU A 160 -7.01 26.27 4.84
C LEU A 160 -6.73 26.49 6.33
N SER A 161 -5.68 27.24 6.67
CA SER A 161 -5.33 27.60 8.05
C SER A 161 -6.38 28.48 8.71
N TYR A 162 -6.93 29.46 7.99
CA TYR A 162 -8.07 30.27 8.41
C TYR A 162 -9.30 29.39 8.68
N TYR A 163 -9.64 28.52 7.72
CA TYR A 163 -10.83 27.67 7.83
C TYR A 163 -10.74 26.67 8.99
N ARG A 164 -9.55 26.15 9.28
CA ARG A 164 -9.30 25.36 10.49
C ARG A 164 -9.60 26.12 11.78
N LEU A 165 -9.16 27.39 11.89
CA LEU A 165 -9.41 28.21 13.08
C LEU A 165 -10.92 28.49 13.23
N LYS A 166 -11.61 28.87 12.14
CA LYS A 166 -13.06 29.10 12.12
C LYS A 166 -13.84 27.83 12.48
N TRP A 167 -13.43 26.67 11.96
CA TRP A 167 -14.02 25.37 12.28
C TRP A 167 -13.89 25.01 13.77
N ARG A 168 -12.68 25.10 14.32
CA ARG A 168 -12.42 24.81 15.74
C ARG A 168 -13.17 25.78 16.68
N SER A 169 -13.30 27.05 16.29
CA SER A 169 -14.11 28.03 17.03
C SER A 169 -15.58 27.62 17.07
N LEU A 170 -16.18 27.24 15.94
CA LEU A 170 -17.56 26.76 15.90
C LEU A 170 -17.76 25.51 16.78
N GLN A 171 -16.86 24.53 16.70
CA GLN A 171 -16.92 23.33 17.57
C GLN A 171 -16.84 23.66 19.07
N SER A 172 -16.04 24.67 19.46
CA SER A 172 -15.92 25.06 20.87
C SER A 172 -17.19 25.67 21.45
N SER A 173 -18.10 26.18 20.61
CA SER A 173 -19.38 26.75 21.06
C SER A 173 -20.44 25.68 21.34
N ASP A 174 -20.42 24.56 20.63
CA ASP A 174 -21.39 23.45 20.79
C ASP A 174 -20.98 22.48 21.93
N ALA A 175 -19.70 22.47 22.33
CA ALA A 175 -19.19 21.59 23.39
C ALA A 175 -19.81 21.83 24.78
N ALA A 176 -20.30 23.05 25.05
CA ALA A 176 -20.94 23.41 26.33
C ALA A 176 -22.39 22.91 26.47
N THR A 177 -22.99 22.37 25.41
CA THR A 177 -24.39 21.89 25.37
C THR A 177 -24.52 20.44 24.88
N ALA A 178 -23.43 19.81 24.45
CA ALA A 178 -23.41 18.50 23.79
C ALA A 178 -23.83 17.30 24.66
N GLU A 179 -23.93 17.44 25.99
CA GLU A 179 -24.33 16.33 26.88
C GLU A 179 -25.82 15.98 26.84
N ILE A 180 -26.68 16.78 26.18
CA ILE A 180 -28.13 16.57 26.17
C ILE A 180 -28.72 16.62 24.75
N VAL A 181 -29.42 15.53 24.37
CA VAL A 181 -30.16 15.31 23.11
C VAL A 181 -29.33 15.06 21.85
N ALA A 182 -29.15 13.78 21.49
CA ALA A 182 -28.51 13.32 20.25
C ALA A 182 -29.36 13.49 18.97
N ASN A 183 -30.06 14.62 18.81
CA ASN A 183 -31.01 14.89 17.72
C ASN A 183 -31.02 16.36 17.24
N ILE A 184 -29.99 17.14 17.58
CA ILE A 184 -29.83 18.53 17.11
C ILE A 184 -29.49 18.51 15.60
N PRO A 185 -30.18 19.29 14.75
CA PRO A 185 -29.85 19.38 13.32
C PRO A 185 -28.46 20.00 13.12
N PRO A 186 -27.73 19.64 12.04
CA PRO A 186 -26.37 20.15 11.81
C PRO A 186 -26.34 21.67 11.75
N ASN A 187 -25.48 22.28 12.57
CA ASN A 187 -25.32 23.72 12.69
C ASN A 187 -25.15 24.37 11.28
N PRO A 188 -26.00 25.31 10.86
CA PRO A 188 -26.03 25.79 9.48
C PRO A 188 -24.75 26.55 9.10
N GLU A 189 -24.09 27.21 10.06
CA GLU A 189 -22.80 27.87 9.84
C GLU A 189 -21.67 26.85 9.70
N GLN A 190 -21.68 25.79 10.51
CA GLN A 190 -20.75 24.66 10.42
C GLN A 190 -20.89 23.96 9.05
N LEU A 191 -22.11 23.73 8.58
CA LEU A 191 -22.41 23.13 7.27
C LEU A 191 -21.91 24.03 6.12
N LEU A 192 -22.12 25.35 6.22
CA LEU A 192 -21.60 26.32 5.25
C LEU A 192 -20.06 26.36 5.25
N ALA A 193 -19.42 26.31 6.42
CA ALA A 193 -17.97 26.22 6.56
C ALA A 193 -17.42 24.94 5.91
N ASN A 194 -18.04 23.78 6.16
CA ASN A 194 -17.66 22.51 5.55
C ASN A 194 -17.74 22.53 4.01
N ARG A 195 -18.77 23.17 3.44
CA ARG A 195 -18.89 23.35 1.98
C ARG A 195 -17.80 24.27 1.40
N LYS A 196 -17.40 25.32 2.13
CA LYS A 196 -16.26 26.19 1.78
C LYS A 196 -14.94 25.43 1.85
N ILE A 197 -14.71 24.66 2.91
CA ILE A 197 -13.55 23.76 3.07
C ILE A 197 -13.47 22.77 1.91
N LEU A 198 -14.57 22.07 1.58
CA LEU A 198 -14.60 21.09 0.49
C LEU A 198 -14.24 21.72 -0.87
N ARG A 199 -14.70 22.95 -1.17
CA ARG A 199 -14.33 23.68 -2.40
C ARG A 199 -12.83 23.98 -2.42
N LEU A 200 -12.30 24.50 -1.32
CA LEU A 200 -10.89 24.88 -1.17
C LEU A 200 -9.94 23.67 -1.21
N VAL A 201 -10.27 22.58 -0.52
CA VAL A 201 -9.51 21.32 -0.53
C VAL A 201 -9.44 20.74 -1.94
N LYS A 202 -10.57 20.63 -2.65
CA LYS A 202 -10.60 20.15 -4.05
C LYS A 202 -9.78 21.02 -4.99
N HIS A 203 -9.84 22.35 -4.81
CA HIS A 203 -9.06 23.29 -5.62
C HIS A 203 -7.55 23.20 -5.33
N THR A 204 -7.17 23.02 -4.06
CA THR A 204 -5.78 22.83 -3.63
C THR A 204 -5.21 21.52 -4.20
N LEU A 205 -5.96 20.42 -4.09
CA LEU A 205 -5.62 19.11 -4.65
C LEU A 205 -5.54 19.09 -6.20
N ALA A 206 -6.14 20.07 -6.88
CA ALA A 206 -6.05 20.23 -8.34
C ALA A 206 -4.95 21.21 -8.77
N SER A 207 -4.52 22.13 -7.89
CA SER A 207 -3.59 23.22 -8.22
C SER A 207 -2.16 23.00 -7.72
N VAL A 208 -1.95 22.08 -6.77
CA VAL A 208 -0.67 21.88 -6.08
C VAL A 208 -0.19 20.43 -6.23
N SER A 209 1.07 20.25 -6.65
CA SER A 209 1.69 18.95 -6.93
C SER A 209 2.54 18.38 -5.80
N GLY A 210 3.03 19.22 -4.87
CA GLY A 210 3.87 18.83 -3.75
C GLY A 210 3.89 19.92 -2.67
N VAL A 211 3.94 19.51 -1.40
CA VAL A 211 3.85 20.37 -0.20
C VAL A 211 4.69 19.78 0.94
N ARG A 212 4.86 20.51 2.03
CA ARG A 212 5.61 20.04 3.22
C ARG A 212 4.73 19.19 4.15
N ASP A 213 5.33 18.41 5.05
CA ASP A 213 4.59 17.53 5.98
C ASP A 213 3.50 18.26 6.78
N GLN A 214 3.80 19.46 7.28
CA GLN A 214 2.85 20.30 8.02
C GLN A 214 1.67 20.80 7.15
N GLU A 215 1.88 20.93 5.84
CA GLU A 215 0.83 21.28 4.86
C GLU A 215 0.01 20.05 4.50
N MET A 216 0.61 18.87 4.34
CA MET A 216 -0.12 17.59 4.21
C MET A 216 -0.94 17.27 5.47
N ALA A 217 -0.42 17.55 6.66
CA ALA A 217 -1.13 17.33 7.92
C ALA A 217 -2.36 18.25 8.05
N LEU A 218 -2.23 19.53 7.67
CA LEU A 218 -3.37 20.46 7.57
C LEU A 218 -4.36 20.02 6.49
N LEU A 219 -3.90 19.51 5.35
CA LEU A 219 -4.75 19.02 4.27
C LEU A 219 -5.60 17.81 4.72
N ASP A 220 -4.98 16.85 5.41
CA ASP A 220 -5.67 15.68 6.01
C ASP A 220 -6.71 16.09 7.07
N GLU A 221 -6.38 17.07 7.92
CA GLU A 221 -7.31 17.64 8.90
C GLU A 221 -8.55 18.25 8.20
N MET A 222 -8.34 19.05 7.15
CA MET A 222 -9.43 19.70 6.42
C MET A 222 -10.22 18.74 5.53
N LEU A 223 -9.56 17.74 4.93
CA LEU A 223 -10.20 16.62 4.26
C LEU A 223 -11.15 15.87 5.20
N ALA A 224 -10.69 15.53 6.41
CA ALA A 224 -11.51 14.86 7.42
C ALA A 224 -12.75 15.69 7.80
N THR A 225 -12.62 16.99 8.08
CA THR A 225 -13.80 17.83 8.44
C THR A 225 -14.91 17.82 7.38
N CYS A 226 -14.55 17.79 6.09
CA CYS A 226 -15.49 18.00 5.00
C CYS A 226 -16.02 16.71 4.32
N VAL A 227 -15.62 15.51 4.79
CA VAL A 227 -15.95 14.23 4.15
C VAL A 227 -17.45 13.88 4.18
N ARG A 228 -18.19 14.35 5.20
CA ARG A 228 -19.65 14.24 5.28
C ARG A 228 -20.32 14.82 4.03
N GLU A 229 -19.97 16.06 3.69
CA GLU A 229 -20.55 16.82 2.56
C GLU A 229 -20.00 16.38 1.20
N ALA A 230 -18.97 15.52 1.17
CA ALA A 230 -18.37 15.04 -0.06
C ALA A 230 -19.33 14.13 -0.83
N SER A 231 -19.86 14.66 -1.94
CA SER A 231 -20.59 13.93 -2.98
C SER A 231 -19.67 13.03 -3.81
N ASN A 232 -20.24 12.06 -4.56
CA ASN A 232 -19.48 11.20 -5.49
C ASN A 232 -18.47 12.00 -6.33
N LYS A 233 -18.92 13.05 -7.04
CA LYS A 233 -18.01 13.87 -7.89
C LYS A 233 -16.94 14.64 -7.10
N SER A 234 -17.11 14.82 -5.80
CA SER A 234 -16.11 15.42 -4.92
C SER A 234 -15.08 14.39 -4.47
N LEU A 235 -15.53 13.19 -4.09
CA LEU A 235 -14.66 12.05 -3.77
C LEU A 235 -13.85 11.62 -5.00
N GLU A 236 -14.46 11.57 -6.20
CA GLU A 236 -13.75 11.31 -7.46
C GLU A 236 -12.57 12.26 -7.68
N ILE A 237 -12.75 13.57 -7.44
CA ILE A 237 -11.69 14.58 -7.58
C ILE A 237 -10.59 14.40 -6.53
N ILE A 238 -10.97 14.10 -5.28
CA ILE A 238 -10.03 13.85 -4.18
C ILE A 238 -9.17 12.60 -4.48
N PHE A 239 -9.80 11.45 -4.72
CA PHE A 239 -9.09 10.18 -4.98
C PHE A 239 -8.32 10.15 -6.32
N SER A 240 -8.63 11.04 -7.27
CA SER A 240 -7.89 11.17 -8.54
C SER A 240 -6.76 12.20 -8.48
N SER A 241 -6.65 13.01 -7.42
CA SER A 241 -5.52 13.94 -7.27
C SER A 241 -4.22 13.17 -7.04
N HIS A 242 -3.17 13.55 -7.75
CA HIS A 242 -1.83 12.97 -7.61
C HIS A 242 -1.30 13.15 -6.17
N LEU A 243 -1.43 14.36 -5.62
CA LEU A 243 -1.00 14.71 -4.26
C LEU A 243 -1.74 13.89 -3.19
N PHE A 244 -3.06 13.71 -3.34
CA PHE A 244 -3.83 12.86 -2.43
C PHE A 244 -3.46 11.38 -2.60
N TYR A 245 -3.40 10.87 -3.83
CA TYR A 245 -3.21 9.45 -4.11
C TYR A 245 -1.79 8.94 -3.77
N GLN A 246 -0.78 9.81 -3.80
CA GLN A 246 0.57 9.49 -3.35
C GLN A 246 0.71 9.45 -1.82
N ASN A 247 0.02 10.31 -1.09
CA ASN A 247 0.18 10.45 0.35
C ASN A 247 -0.86 9.63 1.15
N ARG A 248 -0.49 9.23 2.37
CA ARG A 248 -1.42 8.64 3.34
C ARG A 248 -2.18 9.75 4.06
N GLN A 249 -3.50 9.62 4.17
CA GLN A 249 -4.40 10.63 4.74
C GLN A 249 -5.28 9.93 5.79
N GLU A 250 -4.68 9.69 6.96
CA GLU A 250 -5.23 8.79 7.97
C GLU A 250 -6.48 9.38 8.64
N ARG A 251 -6.52 10.68 8.97
CA ARG A 251 -7.73 11.31 9.55
C ARG A 251 -8.87 11.33 8.55
N PHE A 252 -8.58 11.58 7.26
CA PHE A 252 -9.59 11.49 6.22
C PHE A 252 -10.16 10.07 6.10
N VAL A 253 -9.32 9.02 6.17
CA VAL A 253 -9.78 7.63 6.07
C VAL A 253 -10.63 7.21 7.26
N CYS A 254 -10.24 7.55 8.49
CA CYS A 254 -11.06 7.26 9.68
C CYS A 254 -12.41 8.00 9.61
N SER A 255 -12.42 9.29 9.25
CA SER A 255 -13.68 10.04 9.11
C SER A 255 -14.55 9.54 7.93
N LEU A 256 -13.92 9.08 6.83
CA LEU A 256 -14.62 8.41 5.74
C LEU A 256 -15.25 7.08 6.20
N ALA A 257 -14.59 6.32 7.07
CA ALA A 257 -15.11 5.07 7.62
C ALA A 257 -16.36 5.28 8.50
N GLU A 258 -16.51 6.45 9.12
CA GLU A 258 -17.72 6.82 9.87
C GLU A 258 -18.84 7.39 8.99
N GLU A 259 -18.50 8.09 7.90
CA GLU A 259 -19.48 8.81 7.07
C GLU A 259 -19.90 8.07 5.80
N LEU A 260 -19.10 7.13 5.28
CA LEU A 260 -19.45 6.33 4.10
C LEU A 260 -20.60 5.33 4.32
N PRO A 261 -20.69 4.57 5.45
CA PRO A 261 -21.80 3.65 5.69
C PRO A 261 -23.16 4.35 5.59
N LYS A 262 -23.24 5.56 6.17
CA LYS A 262 -24.43 6.42 6.20
C LYS A 262 -24.96 6.82 4.82
N LYS A 263 -24.13 6.72 3.76
CA LYS A 263 -24.48 7.11 2.38
C LYS A 263 -24.20 6.03 1.33
N VAL A 264 -23.87 4.80 1.73
CA VAL A 264 -23.39 3.70 0.85
C VAL A 264 -24.28 3.42 -0.36
N ASP A 265 -25.60 3.51 -0.20
CA ASP A 265 -26.55 3.24 -1.28
C ASP A 265 -26.51 4.32 -2.39
N SER A 266 -26.17 5.56 -2.05
CA SER A 266 -25.97 6.69 -2.98
C SER A 266 -24.61 6.72 -3.67
N ILE A 267 -23.66 5.87 -3.26
CA ILE A 267 -22.31 5.84 -3.84
C ILE A 267 -22.32 5.15 -5.21
N THR A 268 -21.58 5.73 -6.16
CA THR A 268 -21.40 5.14 -7.50
C THR A 268 -20.34 4.03 -7.47
N PRO A 269 -20.45 2.97 -8.30
CA PRO A 269 -19.43 1.92 -8.35
C PRO A 269 -18.03 2.43 -8.72
N TYR A 270 -17.95 3.50 -9.52
CA TYR A 270 -16.70 4.17 -9.83
C TYR A 270 -16.06 4.82 -8.59
N THR A 271 -16.84 5.56 -7.79
CA THR A 271 -16.37 6.15 -6.52
C THR A 271 -15.93 5.08 -5.53
N MET A 272 -16.70 4.00 -5.37
CA MET A 272 -16.33 2.89 -4.47
C MET A 272 -15.05 2.17 -4.94
N ALA A 273 -14.86 2.01 -6.26
CA ALA A 273 -13.63 1.44 -6.81
C ALA A 273 -12.41 2.34 -6.63
N LEU A 274 -12.57 3.67 -6.57
CA LEU A 274 -11.49 4.61 -6.23
C LEU A 274 -11.11 4.51 -4.73
N ILE A 275 -12.10 4.43 -3.85
CA ILE A 275 -11.92 4.22 -2.40
C ILE A 275 -11.15 2.91 -2.16
N ALA A 276 -11.65 1.79 -2.71
CA ALA A 276 -11.01 0.48 -2.63
C ALA A 276 -9.56 0.46 -3.15
N LYS A 277 -9.30 1.11 -4.30
CA LYS A 277 -7.95 1.23 -4.89
C LYS A 277 -6.98 1.98 -3.97
N TYR A 278 -7.44 3.04 -3.30
CA TYR A 278 -6.62 3.84 -2.38
C TYR A 278 -6.24 3.04 -1.12
N ILE A 279 -7.22 2.37 -0.50
CA ILE A 279 -7.05 1.49 0.67
C ILE A 279 -6.01 0.40 0.36
N ALA A 280 -6.17 -0.31 -0.75
CA ALA A 280 -5.28 -1.41 -1.15
C ALA A 280 -3.86 -0.94 -1.55
N ARG A 281 -3.72 0.28 -2.12
CA ARG A 281 -2.41 0.89 -2.41
C ARG A 281 -1.63 1.16 -1.12
N HIS A 282 -2.28 1.82 -0.16
CA HIS A 282 -1.66 2.25 1.10
C HIS A 282 -1.64 1.19 2.19
N ARG A 283 -2.22 0.01 1.92
CA ARG A 283 -2.34 -1.13 2.83
C ARG A 283 -3.07 -0.75 4.14
N LEU A 284 -4.18 -0.02 4.05
CA LEU A 284 -4.93 0.44 5.21
C LEU A 284 -5.96 -0.63 5.66
N ARG A 285 -5.86 -1.16 6.88
CA ARG A 285 -6.76 -2.22 7.40
C ARG A 285 -7.94 -1.62 8.20
N GLU A 286 -8.57 -0.59 7.65
CA GLU A 286 -9.75 0.06 8.25
C GLU A 286 -10.99 -0.82 8.05
N THR A 287 -11.33 -1.62 9.07
CA THR A 287 -12.32 -2.70 8.98
C THR A 287 -13.72 -2.20 8.66
N ARG A 288 -14.16 -1.09 9.26
CA ARG A 288 -15.48 -0.48 8.96
C ARG A 288 -15.63 -0.09 7.49
N LEU A 289 -14.55 0.41 6.89
CA LEU A 289 -14.52 0.83 5.50
C LEU A 289 -14.46 -0.37 4.54
N LEU A 290 -13.77 -1.45 4.93
CA LEU A 290 -13.77 -2.73 4.22
C LEU A 290 -15.16 -3.40 4.28
N ASP A 291 -15.81 -3.47 5.44
CA ASP A 291 -17.19 -3.97 5.57
C ASP A 291 -18.18 -3.17 4.73
N THR A 292 -18.03 -1.84 4.67
CA THR A 292 -18.85 -0.98 3.79
C THR A 292 -18.68 -1.32 2.30
N ILE A 293 -17.47 -1.73 1.89
CA ILE A 293 -17.20 -2.21 0.52
C ILE A 293 -17.83 -3.61 0.31
N ALA A 294 -17.82 -4.47 1.33
CA ALA A 294 -18.44 -5.79 1.26
C ALA A 294 -19.97 -5.69 1.13
N ASP A 295 -20.64 -4.89 1.96
CA ASP A 295 -22.08 -4.60 1.87
C ASP A 295 -22.46 -4.01 0.51
N PHE A 296 -21.65 -3.09 -0.02
CA PHE A 296 -21.85 -2.52 -1.36
C PHE A 296 -21.80 -3.61 -2.44
N LEU A 297 -20.85 -4.56 -2.33
CA LEU A 297 -20.70 -5.67 -3.27
C LEU A 297 -21.86 -6.67 -3.14
N VAL A 298 -22.27 -7.04 -1.92
CA VAL A 298 -23.44 -7.90 -1.66
C VAL A 298 -24.71 -7.31 -2.26
N LYS A 299 -24.94 -6.00 -2.07
CA LYS A 299 -26.12 -5.29 -2.59
C LYS A 299 -26.13 -5.10 -4.10
N LYS A 300 -24.98 -4.80 -4.73
CA LYS A 300 -24.92 -4.30 -6.13
C LYS A 300 -24.18 -5.22 -7.12
N GLY A 301 -23.49 -6.26 -6.66
CA GLY A 301 -22.48 -7.02 -7.43
C GLY A 301 -22.94 -7.58 -8.79
N GLU A 302 -24.19 -8.03 -8.89
CA GLU A 302 -24.79 -8.53 -10.15
C GLU A 302 -24.76 -7.48 -11.27
N TYR A 303 -24.92 -6.21 -10.94
CA TYR A 303 -24.94 -5.09 -11.88
C TYR A 303 -23.55 -4.48 -12.15
N LEU A 304 -22.48 -5.02 -11.55
CA LEU A 304 -21.12 -4.49 -11.69
C LEU A 304 -20.32 -5.21 -12.78
N ASP A 305 -19.49 -4.47 -13.52
CA ASP A 305 -18.48 -5.07 -14.40
C ASP A 305 -17.46 -5.88 -13.61
N SER A 306 -16.96 -6.99 -14.16
CA SER A 306 -15.93 -7.82 -13.52
C SER A 306 -14.65 -7.02 -13.19
N LYS A 307 -14.31 -6.00 -13.99
CA LYS A 307 -13.20 -5.06 -13.73
C LYS A 307 -13.45 -4.10 -12.56
N VAL A 308 -14.71 -3.89 -12.16
CA VAL A 308 -15.08 -3.16 -10.94
C VAL A 308 -15.07 -4.12 -9.76
N ILE A 309 -15.67 -5.29 -9.88
CA ILE A 309 -15.66 -6.35 -8.85
C ILE A 309 -14.22 -6.67 -8.44
N GLN A 310 -13.30 -6.87 -9.39
CA GLN A 310 -11.87 -7.07 -9.12
C GLN A 310 -11.26 -5.98 -8.23
N LYS A 311 -11.59 -4.70 -8.47
CA LYS A 311 -11.10 -3.57 -7.67
C LYS A 311 -11.73 -3.50 -6.28
N LEU A 312 -12.94 -4.01 -6.11
CA LEU A 312 -13.64 -4.07 -4.82
C LEU A 312 -13.23 -5.29 -3.99
N VAL A 313 -12.84 -6.41 -4.61
CA VAL A 313 -12.38 -7.62 -3.89
C VAL A 313 -10.89 -7.55 -3.50
N PHE A 314 -10.04 -6.92 -4.32
CA PHE A 314 -8.60 -6.82 -4.08
C PHE A 314 -8.17 -6.24 -2.70
N PRO A 315 -8.88 -5.30 -2.05
CA PRO A 315 -8.54 -4.85 -0.70
C PRO A 315 -8.59 -6.00 0.33
N PHE A 316 -9.59 -6.87 0.28
CA PHE A 316 -9.76 -7.94 1.27
C PHE A 316 -8.57 -8.90 1.27
N SER A 317 -8.16 -9.36 0.09
CA SER A 317 -6.95 -10.18 -0.07
C SER A 317 -5.68 -9.41 0.26
N ARG A 318 -5.55 -8.16 -0.18
CA ARG A 318 -4.37 -7.32 0.14
C ARG A 318 -4.20 -7.08 1.63
N MET A 319 -5.30 -7.05 2.40
CA MET A 319 -5.34 -6.75 3.84
C MET A 319 -5.50 -7.97 4.76
N SER A 320 -5.54 -9.20 4.20
CA SER A 320 -5.86 -10.44 4.93
C SER A 320 -7.07 -10.26 5.86
N TYR A 321 -8.16 -9.75 5.27
CA TYR A 321 -9.37 -9.41 6.00
C TYR A 321 -10.58 -10.07 5.34
N ARG A 322 -11.28 -10.90 6.10
CA ARG A 322 -12.63 -11.37 5.76
C ARG A 322 -13.65 -10.41 6.40
N PRO A 323 -14.68 -9.95 5.67
CA PRO A 323 -15.63 -8.98 6.20
C PRO A 323 -16.60 -9.61 7.20
N SER A 324 -17.21 -8.79 8.05
CA SER A 324 -18.22 -9.18 9.04
C SER A 324 -19.47 -9.86 8.45
N ASN A 325 -19.67 -9.75 7.13
CA ASN A 325 -20.75 -10.38 6.36
C ASN A 325 -20.26 -11.53 5.45
N GLU A 326 -19.11 -12.15 5.74
CA GLU A 326 -18.36 -13.05 4.84
C GLU A 326 -19.20 -14.09 4.08
N VAL A 327 -20.16 -14.75 4.74
CA VAL A 327 -21.03 -15.76 4.11
C VAL A 327 -21.82 -15.18 2.94
N GLN A 328 -22.37 -13.98 3.09
CA GLN A 328 -23.12 -13.30 2.02
C GLN A 328 -22.19 -12.74 0.94
N PHE A 329 -21.03 -12.22 1.35
CA PHE A 329 -20.01 -11.68 0.45
C PHE A 329 -19.44 -12.74 -0.50
N PHE A 330 -19.01 -13.88 0.05
CA PHE A 330 -18.52 -15.00 -0.76
C PHE A 330 -19.63 -15.60 -1.62
N SER A 331 -20.79 -15.92 -1.06
CA SER A 331 -21.92 -16.48 -1.82
C SER A 331 -22.35 -15.58 -3.01
N LYS A 332 -22.39 -14.24 -2.82
CA LYS A 332 -22.65 -13.31 -3.93
C LYS A 332 -21.53 -13.33 -4.98
N LEU A 333 -20.27 -13.40 -4.56
CA LEU A 333 -19.14 -13.49 -5.49
C LEU A 333 -19.17 -14.78 -6.31
N GLU A 334 -19.49 -15.94 -5.72
CA GLU A 334 -19.59 -17.21 -6.44
C GLU A 334 -20.61 -17.12 -7.59
N VAL A 335 -21.84 -16.69 -7.30
CA VAL A 335 -22.91 -16.54 -8.31
C VAL A 335 -22.51 -15.56 -9.41
N VAL A 336 -21.92 -14.41 -9.06
CA VAL A 336 -21.56 -13.39 -10.06
C VAL A 336 -20.33 -13.79 -10.89
N LEU A 337 -19.36 -14.49 -10.31
CA LEU A 337 -18.23 -15.07 -11.04
C LEU A 337 -18.68 -16.21 -11.95
N GLU A 338 -19.57 -17.08 -11.48
CA GLU A 338 -20.08 -18.21 -12.27
C GLU A 338 -20.74 -17.74 -13.57
N LEU A 339 -21.47 -16.63 -13.52
CA LEU A 339 -22.13 -16.00 -14.68
C LEU A 339 -21.16 -15.21 -15.58
N LYS A 340 -20.07 -14.66 -15.04
CA LYS A 340 -19.18 -13.71 -15.74
C LYS A 340 -17.78 -14.27 -16.06
N ALA A 341 -17.50 -15.54 -15.75
CA ALA A 341 -16.19 -16.17 -15.93
C ALA A 341 -15.65 -16.03 -17.36
N LEU A 342 -16.42 -16.50 -18.34
CA LEU A 342 -15.99 -16.54 -19.76
C LEU A 342 -15.95 -15.16 -20.43
N SER A 343 -16.74 -14.19 -19.94
CA SER A 343 -16.81 -12.83 -20.51
C SER A 343 -15.74 -11.87 -19.97
N SER A 344 -15.10 -12.19 -18.84
CA SER A 344 -13.94 -11.42 -18.37
C SER A 344 -12.86 -12.30 -17.71
N PRO A 345 -12.20 -13.19 -18.47
CA PRO A 345 -11.33 -14.23 -17.90
C PRO A 345 -10.21 -13.71 -16.99
N LEU A 346 -9.50 -12.64 -17.41
CA LEU A 346 -8.43 -12.04 -16.61
C LEU A 346 -8.97 -11.45 -15.29
N ALA A 347 -10.15 -10.81 -15.30
CA ALA A 347 -10.74 -10.28 -14.07
C ALA A 347 -11.17 -11.42 -13.13
N THR A 348 -11.80 -12.46 -13.67
CA THR A 348 -12.20 -13.68 -12.93
C THR A 348 -11.02 -14.36 -12.25
N VAL A 349 -9.90 -14.56 -12.94
CA VAL A 349 -8.70 -15.18 -12.38
C VAL A 349 -8.04 -14.32 -11.29
N ASN A 350 -8.03 -12.98 -11.45
CA ASN A 350 -7.55 -12.08 -10.38
C ASN A 350 -8.48 -12.07 -9.15
N ILE A 351 -9.80 -12.25 -9.33
CA ILE A 351 -10.75 -12.38 -8.21
C ILE A 351 -10.55 -13.73 -7.53
N LEU A 352 -10.42 -14.85 -8.27
CA LEU A 352 -10.08 -16.16 -7.69
C LEU A 352 -8.76 -16.13 -6.91
N MET A 353 -7.72 -15.50 -7.44
CA MET A 353 -6.45 -15.30 -6.73
C MET A 353 -6.64 -14.53 -5.40
N SER A 354 -7.58 -13.59 -5.36
CA SER A 354 -7.93 -12.87 -4.13
C SER A 354 -8.72 -13.74 -3.15
N LEU A 355 -9.65 -14.58 -3.64
CA LEU A 355 -10.40 -15.53 -2.82
C LEU A 355 -9.49 -16.62 -2.22
N PHE A 356 -8.52 -17.11 -2.98
CA PHE A 356 -7.52 -18.08 -2.51
C PHE A 356 -6.57 -17.46 -1.48
N GLN A 357 -6.15 -16.20 -1.66
CA GLN A 357 -5.41 -15.47 -0.63
C GLN A 357 -6.21 -15.32 0.67
N LEU A 358 -7.55 -15.29 0.60
CA LEU A 358 -8.50 -15.32 1.73
C LEU A 358 -8.88 -16.73 2.21
N GLY A 359 -8.35 -17.81 1.60
CA GLY A 359 -8.67 -19.20 1.96
C GLY A 359 -10.13 -19.58 1.68
N HIS A 360 -10.70 -19.13 0.54
CA HIS A 360 -12.03 -19.50 0.07
C HIS A 360 -11.96 -20.02 -1.37
N PHE A 361 -12.55 -21.19 -1.62
CA PHE A 361 -12.32 -22.02 -2.81
C PHE A 361 -13.63 -22.37 -3.53
N PRO A 362 -14.12 -21.52 -4.46
CA PRO A 362 -15.46 -21.65 -5.03
C PRO A 362 -15.53 -22.71 -6.14
N GLY A 363 -15.88 -23.94 -5.76
CA GLY A 363 -15.82 -25.14 -6.62
C GLY A 363 -16.46 -24.98 -8.01
N LEU A 364 -17.70 -24.49 -8.09
CA LEU A 364 -18.40 -24.33 -9.37
C LEU A 364 -17.72 -23.33 -10.32
N VAL A 365 -17.08 -22.29 -9.77
CA VAL A 365 -16.30 -21.31 -10.55
C VAL A 365 -15.00 -21.96 -11.05
N LEU A 366 -14.34 -22.79 -10.22
CA LEU A 366 -13.13 -23.53 -10.60
C LEU A 366 -13.40 -24.54 -11.73
N HIS A 367 -14.54 -25.25 -11.71
CA HIS A 367 -14.94 -26.12 -12.82
C HIS A 367 -15.04 -25.36 -14.16
N LYS A 368 -15.50 -24.09 -14.14
CA LYS A 368 -15.55 -23.26 -15.34
C LYS A 368 -14.17 -22.72 -15.74
N VAL A 369 -13.33 -22.33 -14.78
CA VAL A 369 -12.01 -21.73 -15.04
C VAL A 369 -10.96 -22.74 -15.50
N PHE A 370 -11.00 -23.99 -15.02
CA PHE A 370 -10.18 -25.09 -15.54
C PHE A 370 -10.83 -25.85 -16.72
N SER A 371 -11.97 -25.38 -17.24
CA SER A 371 -12.57 -25.96 -18.45
C SER A 371 -11.71 -25.69 -19.68
N THR A 372 -11.70 -26.63 -20.63
CA THR A 372 -11.02 -26.48 -21.93
C THR A 372 -11.50 -25.25 -22.70
N ALA A 373 -12.78 -24.87 -22.57
CA ALA A 373 -13.34 -23.67 -23.16
C ALA A 373 -12.76 -22.38 -22.57
N PHE A 374 -12.55 -22.32 -21.24
CA PHE A 374 -11.91 -21.17 -20.60
C PHE A 374 -10.42 -21.12 -20.92
N ILE A 375 -9.71 -22.24 -20.85
CA ILE A 375 -8.28 -22.33 -21.15
C ILE A 375 -8.01 -21.88 -22.59
N SER A 376 -8.77 -22.39 -23.57
CA SER A 376 -8.67 -21.99 -24.99
C SER A 376 -8.97 -20.51 -25.24
N ASN A 377 -9.94 -19.94 -24.52
CA ASN A 377 -10.25 -18.50 -24.59
C ASN A 377 -9.06 -17.64 -24.12
N VAL A 378 -8.35 -18.06 -23.06
CA VAL A 378 -7.23 -17.27 -22.51
C VAL A 378 -5.89 -17.50 -23.20
N THR A 379 -5.61 -18.71 -23.71
CA THR A 379 -4.36 -18.97 -24.46
C THR A 379 -4.30 -18.24 -25.79
N ASN A 380 -5.45 -17.95 -26.42
CA ASN A 380 -5.56 -17.14 -27.63
C ASN A 380 -5.67 -15.62 -27.37
N SER A 381 -5.43 -15.16 -26.13
CA SER A 381 -5.55 -13.75 -25.73
C SER A 381 -4.18 -13.07 -25.57
N PRO A 382 -4.07 -11.73 -25.70
CA PRO A 382 -2.85 -10.99 -25.36
C PRO A 382 -2.46 -11.06 -23.87
N TYR A 383 -3.24 -11.77 -23.05
CA TYR A 383 -3.01 -12.00 -21.62
C TYR A 383 -2.59 -13.44 -21.32
N ALA A 384 -2.37 -14.28 -22.34
CA ALA A 384 -2.11 -15.71 -22.21
C ALA A 384 -1.02 -16.04 -21.18
N LEU A 385 0.16 -15.41 -21.27
CA LEU A 385 1.29 -15.68 -20.38
C LEU A 385 0.96 -15.40 -18.89
N ILE A 386 0.35 -14.26 -18.58
CA ILE A 386 0.01 -13.90 -17.19
C ILE A 386 -1.17 -14.74 -16.66
N VAL A 387 -2.17 -15.02 -17.50
CA VAL A 387 -3.27 -15.92 -17.08
C VAL A 387 -2.76 -17.34 -16.86
N ARG A 388 -1.84 -17.84 -17.70
CA ARG A 388 -1.20 -19.17 -17.55
C ARG A 388 -0.40 -19.28 -16.23
N ARG A 389 0.35 -18.22 -15.86
CA ARG A 389 1.04 -18.11 -14.56
C ARG A 389 0.07 -18.14 -13.37
N TYR A 390 -1.03 -17.39 -13.45
CA TYR A 390 -2.05 -17.41 -12.40
C TYR A 390 -2.81 -18.75 -12.33
N LEU A 391 -3.19 -19.35 -13.46
CA LEU A 391 -3.84 -20.66 -13.50
C LEU A 391 -2.94 -21.74 -12.89
N SER A 392 -1.63 -21.69 -13.14
CA SER A 392 -0.67 -22.63 -12.54
C SER A 392 -0.58 -22.48 -11.02
N LEU A 393 -0.59 -21.24 -10.50
CA LEU A 393 -0.63 -20.99 -9.06
C LEU A 393 -1.97 -21.37 -8.43
N LEU A 394 -3.10 -21.16 -9.12
CA LEU A 394 -4.42 -21.63 -8.67
C LEU A 394 -4.50 -23.16 -8.64
N ASP A 395 -3.95 -23.84 -9.65
CA ASP A 395 -3.98 -25.31 -9.74
C ASP A 395 -3.20 -25.95 -8.57
N ALA A 396 -2.00 -25.46 -8.30
CA ALA A 396 -1.21 -25.90 -7.14
C ALA A 396 -1.85 -25.49 -5.79
N ALA A 397 -2.54 -24.36 -5.72
CA ALA A 397 -3.27 -23.97 -4.52
C ALA A 397 -4.50 -24.86 -4.24
N VAL A 398 -5.20 -25.33 -5.27
CA VAL A 398 -6.25 -26.35 -5.12
C VAL A 398 -5.67 -27.64 -4.56
N GLU A 399 -4.54 -28.11 -5.10
CA GLU A 399 -3.88 -29.34 -4.64
C GLU A 399 -3.40 -29.28 -3.19
N LEU A 400 -2.97 -28.11 -2.73
CA LEU A 400 -2.48 -27.88 -1.38
C LEU A 400 -3.61 -27.63 -0.37
N GLU A 401 -4.50 -26.65 -0.65
CA GLU A 401 -5.51 -26.16 0.30
C GLU A 401 -6.92 -26.75 0.11
N PHE A 402 -7.29 -27.26 -1.08
CA PHE A 402 -8.66 -27.74 -1.38
C PHE A 402 -8.72 -29.19 -1.91
N ARG A 403 -8.39 -30.13 -1.02
CA ARG A 403 -8.24 -31.57 -1.30
C ARG A 403 -9.50 -32.26 -1.84
N ASP A 404 -10.68 -31.82 -1.42
CA ASP A 404 -11.96 -32.45 -1.78
C ASP A 404 -12.48 -32.01 -3.18
N TYR A 405 -11.65 -31.29 -3.95
CA TYR A 405 -11.96 -30.83 -5.30
C TYR A 405 -11.89 -31.98 -6.33
N THR A 406 -13.05 -32.37 -6.85
CA THR A 406 -13.22 -33.42 -7.87
C THR A 406 -13.38 -32.89 -9.30
N GLY A 407 -13.13 -31.60 -9.51
CA GLY A 407 -13.29 -30.93 -10.80
C GLY A 407 -12.07 -31.02 -11.74
N PRO A 408 -12.16 -30.43 -12.94
CA PRO A 408 -11.04 -30.36 -13.88
C PRO A 408 -9.84 -29.61 -13.27
N ARG A 409 -8.64 -30.11 -13.55
CA ARG A 409 -7.33 -29.55 -13.17
C ARG A 409 -6.59 -29.01 -14.41
N LEU A 410 -5.57 -28.18 -14.21
CA LEU A 410 -4.74 -27.67 -15.30
C LEU A 410 -3.82 -28.79 -15.85
N GLN A 411 -3.79 -28.96 -17.17
CA GLN A 411 -2.89 -29.91 -17.83
C GLN A 411 -1.44 -29.42 -17.78
N ASP A 412 -0.47 -30.33 -17.65
CA ASP A 412 0.97 -30.00 -17.50
C ASP A 412 1.53 -29.20 -18.68
N THR A 413 1.03 -29.46 -19.90
CA THR A 413 1.30 -28.65 -21.11
C THR A 413 0.97 -27.16 -20.96
N HIS A 414 0.11 -26.80 -20.00
CA HIS A 414 -0.30 -25.45 -19.66
C HIS A 414 0.30 -24.93 -18.34
N LYS A 415 1.05 -25.74 -17.58
CA LYS A 415 1.68 -25.30 -16.32
C LYS A 415 2.94 -24.46 -16.60
N VAL A 416 3.24 -23.50 -15.73
CA VAL A 416 4.49 -22.70 -15.66
C VAL A 416 4.74 -22.26 -14.23
N LEU A 417 5.99 -21.98 -13.88
CA LEU A 417 6.32 -21.30 -12.62
C LEU A 417 5.77 -19.86 -12.65
N MET A 418 5.06 -19.46 -11.59
CA MET A 418 4.34 -18.17 -11.59
C MET A 418 5.29 -16.96 -11.68
N PHE A 419 6.37 -16.99 -10.91
CA PHE A 419 7.29 -15.86 -10.72
C PHE A 419 8.55 -15.91 -11.58
N ASP A 420 8.71 -16.93 -12.44
CA ASP A 420 9.91 -17.08 -13.27
C ASP A 420 10.16 -15.88 -14.18
N HIS A 421 11.37 -15.33 -14.18
CA HIS A 421 11.74 -14.06 -14.81
C HIS A 421 10.79 -12.86 -14.55
N ALA A 422 10.00 -12.86 -13.46
CA ALA A 422 9.04 -11.80 -13.16
C ALA A 422 9.62 -10.78 -12.18
N LEU A 423 9.72 -9.52 -12.61
CA LEU A 423 10.08 -8.38 -11.74
C LEU A 423 9.13 -8.26 -10.54
N THR A 424 9.54 -8.79 -9.39
CA THR A 424 8.78 -8.72 -8.14
C THR A 424 8.87 -7.34 -7.48
N ALA A 425 7.94 -7.05 -6.57
CA ALA A 425 8.08 -5.89 -5.70
C ALA A 425 9.31 -5.99 -4.76
N ASP A 426 9.82 -7.20 -4.53
CA ASP A 426 10.93 -7.45 -3.60
C ASP A 426 12.27 -7.10 -4.26
N GLU A 427 12.44 -7.39 -5.55
CA GLU A 427 13.56 -6.89 -6.37
C GLU A 427 13.57 -5.35 -6.44
N VAL A 428 12.41 -4.74 -6.73
CA VAL A 428 12.28 -3.28 -6.86
C VAL A 428 12.58 -2.57 -5.52
N ASN A 429 12.18 -3.17 -4.40
CA ASN A 429 12.40 -2.60 -3.07
C ASN A 429 13.68 -3.12 -2.37
N ARG A 430 14.51 -3.95 -3.02
CA ARG A 430 15.68 -4.64 -2.42
C ARG A 430 16.65 -3.71 -1.68
N LYS A 431 16.76 -2.43 -2.12
CA LYS A 431 17.54 -1.38 -1.46
C LYS A 431 17.12 -1.12 0.01
N TYR A 432 15.84 -1.30 0.31
CA TYR A 432 15.23 -1.04 1.62
C TYR A 432 14.98 -2.33 2.42
N SER A 433 15.53 -3.46 1.97
CA SER A 433 15.35 -4.76 2.61
C SER A 433 16.43 -5.07 3.63
N TYR A 434 16.04 -5.60 4.79
CA TYR A 434 16.99 -6.12 5.78
C TYR A 434 17.74 -7.37 5.31
N ARG A 435 17.33 -7.97 4.19
CA ARG A 435 17.85 -9.23 3.65
C ARG A 435 19.37 -9.25 3.44
N GLY A 436 19.99 -8.14 3.08
CA GLY A 436 21.45 -8.04 2.95
C GLY A 436 22.19 -8.15 4.30
N LEU A 437 21.64 -7.54 5.36
CA LEU A 437 22.19 -7.61 6.71
C LEU A 437 21.95 -8.98 7.34
N VAL A 438 20.76 -9.56 7.11
CA VAL A 438 20.44 -10.94 7.55
C VAL A 438 21.34 -11.96 6.85
N ALA A 439 21.60 -11.84 5.55
CA ALA A 439 22.51 -12.73 4.83
C ALA A 439 23.91 -12.74 5.43
N GLU A 440 24.50 -11.56 5.68
CA GLU A 440 25.84 -11.44 6.25
C GLU A 440 25.91 -11.94 7.71
N ALA A 441 24.89 -11.63 8.52
CA ALA A 441 24.78 -12.16 9.87
C ALA A 441 24.65 -13.70 9.89
N LEU A 442 23.83 -14.27 9.00
CA LEU A 442 23.64 -15.72 8.89
C LEU A 442 24.92 -16.42 8.40
N ARG A 443 25.61 -15.84 7.41
CA ARG A 443 26.92 -16.29 6.91
C ARG A 443 27.97 -16.40 8.00
N GLN A 444 28.00 -15.45 8.94
CA GLN A 444 28.89 -15.49 10.09
C GLN A 444 28.43 -16.42 11.23
N LEU A 445 27.16 -16.86 11.23
CA LEU A 445 26.59 -17.71 12.27
C LEU A 445 26.65 -19.21 11.92
N VAL A 446 26.35 -19.56 10.66
CA VAL A 446 26.26 -20.97 10.20
C VAL A 446 27.18 -21.30 9.02
N GLY A 447 27.96 -20.32 8.54
CA GLY A 447 28.86 -20.47 7.38
C GLY A 447 28.14 -20.43 6.02
N GLU A 448 28.92 -20.24 4.96
CA GLU A 448 28.46 -20.15 3.56
C GLU A 448 27.81 -21.44 3.01
N HIS A 449 27.86 -22.54 3.76
CA HIS A 449 27.23 -23.82 3.40
C HIS A 449 26.04 -24.18 4.31
N GLY A 450 25.78 -23.44 5.39
CA GLY A 450 24.67 -23.71 6.32
C GLY A 450 23.29 -23.31 5.81
N TYR A 451 23.21 -22.65 4.65
CA TYR A 451 21.95 -22.23 4.02
C TYR A 451 22.09 -22.15 2.49
N LYS A 452 20.95 -22.25 1.80
CA LYS A 452 20.77 -21.80 0.41
C LYS A 452 20.02 -20.47 0.39
N GLN A 453 20.18 -19.68 -0.67
CA GLN A 453 19.64 -18.33 -0.78
C GLN A 453 18.92 -18.11 -2.13
N ASP A 454 17.82 -17.35 -2.14
CA ASP A 454 17.01 -17.07 -3.35
C ASP A 454 16.38 -18.33 -4.01
N GLU A 455 16.21 -19.43 -3.27
CA GLU A 455 15.67 -20.68 -3.80
C GLU A 455 14.19 -20.53 -4.20
N VAL A 456 13.87 -20.99 -5.42
CA VAL A 456 12.51 -21.08 -5.96
C VAL A 456 11.91 -22.44 -5.60
N LEU A 457 10.98 -22.45 -4.66
CA LEU A 457 10.25 -23.66 -4.24
C LEU A 457 8.93 -23.78 -5.01
N ALA A 458 8.54 -24.98 -5.43
CA ALA A 458 7.27 -25.22 -6.11
C ALA A 458 6.08 -24.68 -5.28
N PRO A 459 5.05 -24.04 -5.90
CA PRO A 459 4.82 -23.85 -7.34
C PRO A 459 5.50 -22.60 -7.96
N GLY A 460 6.55 -22.07 -7.33
CA GLY A 460 7.35 -20.95 -7.85
C GLY A 460 7.67 -19.86 -6.82
N TYR A 461 7.51 -20.12 -5.52
CA TYR A 461 7.76 -19.13 -4.47
C TYR A 461 9.26 -18.95 -4.21
N TYR A 462 9.73 -17.71 -4.32
CA TYR A 462 11.02 -17.31 -3.78
C TYR A 462 11.05 -17.42 -2.25
N THR A 463 12.17 -17.94 -1.74
CA THR A 463 12.50 -17.99 -0.32
C THR A 463 13.79 -17.23 -0.05
N ASP A 464 13.84 -16.49 1.06
CA ASP A 464 15.02 -15.67 1.36
C ASP A 464 16.23 -16.54 1.67
N PHE A 465 16.08 -17.44 2.66
CA PHE A 465 17.07 -18.45 3.00
C PHE A 465 16.38 -19.78 3.34
N LEU A 466 16.97 -20.89 2.87
CA LEU A 466 16.55 -22.26 3.17
C LEU A 466 17.66 -22.95 3.97
N LEU A 467 17.31 -23.46 5.15
CA LEU A 467 18.22 -24.17 6.05
C LEU A 467 17.71 -25.60 6.28
N TRP A 468 18.63 -26.52 6.57
CA TRP A 468 18.32 -27.87 7.04
C TRP A 468 18.78 -27.98 8.50
N ILE A 469 17.91 -28.43 9.39
CA ILE A 469 18.22 -28.57 10.83
C ILE A 469 17.91 -29.99 11.26
N ASP A 470 18.81 -30.64 12.01
CA ASP A 470 18.54 -31.98 12.56
C ASP A 470 17.79 -31.94 13.91
N SER A 471 17.40 -33.11 14.42
CA SER A 471 16.65 -33.25 15.67
C SER A 471 17.42 -32.80 16.93
N SER A 472 18.69 -32.42 16.83
CA SER A 472 19.47 -31.80 17.91
C SER A 472 19.52 -30.27 17.83
N GLY A 473 18.91 -29.66 16.81
CA GLY A 473 18.95 -28.23 16.55
C GLY A 473 20.19 -27.76 15.79
N GLN A 474 21.04 -28.69 15.32
CA GLN A 474 22.22 -28.36 14.53
C GLN A 474 21.86 -28.06 13.08
N VAL A 475 22.38 -26.94 12.55
CA VAL A 475 22.24 -26.58 11.13
C VAL A 475 23.20 -27.45 10.30
N LEU A 476 22.64 -28.13 9.30
CA LEU A 476 23.37 -29.05 8.43
C LEU A 476 23.89 -28.33 7.17
N PRO A 477 25.10 -28.68 6.68
CA PRO A 477 25.63 -28.10 5.45
C PRO A 477 24.87 -28.62 4.22
N ILE A 478 24.40 -27.72 3.37
CA ILE A 478 23.66 -28.04 2.14
C ILE A 478 24.63 -27.97 0.95
N GLN A 479 25.07 -29.12 0.45
CA GLN A 479 26.01 -29.18 -0.67
C GLN A 479 25.37 -28.75 -1.99
N ALA A 480 26.05 -27.88 -2.75
CA ALA A 480 25.66 -27.50 -4.10
C ALA A 480 25.77 -28.70 -5.05
N GLY A 481 24.61 -29.31 -5.38
CA GLY A 481 24.51 -30.53 -6.20
C GLY A 481 23.82 -31.70 -5.49
N ALA A 482 23.60 -31.63 -4.17
CA ALA A 482 22.90 -32.68 -3.42
C ALA A 482 21.37 -32.60 -3.59
N SER A 483 20.86 -33.06 -4.73
CA SER A 483 19.55 -33.70 -4.73
C SER A 483 19.62 -34.97 -3.88
N LEU A 484 18.58 -35.27 -3.10
CA LEU A 484 18.46 -36.56 -2.39
C LEU A 484 18.02 -37.65 -3.37
N GLY A 485 18.88 -37.93 -4.35
CA GLY A 485 18.70 -39.01 -5.31
C GLY A 485 18.83 -40.38 -4.65
N VAL A 486 17.95 -41.31 -5.04
CA VAL A 486 18.02 -42.72 -4.59
C VAL A 486 19.32 -43.35 -5.10
N SER A 487 19.99 -44.10 -4.23
CA SER A 487 21.36 -44.59 -4.47
C SER A 487 21.45 -45.58 -5.62
N HIS A 488 22.24 -45.25 -6.65
CA HIS A 488 22.84 -46.21 -7.56
C HIS A 488 24.33 -45.89 -7.80
N LYS A 489 25.15 -46.95 -7.88
CA LYS A 489 26.60 -46.84 -8.06
C LYS A 489 26.96 -46.50 -9.51
N ALA A 490 27.94 -45.62 -9.69
CA ALA A 490 28.72 -45.54 -10.93
C ALA A 490 29.84 -46.59 -10.94
N PRO A 491 30.26 -47.05 -12.13
CA PRO A 491 31.64 -47.38 -12.45
C PRO A 491 32.26 -46.32 -13.38
N GLU A 492 33.58 -46.37 -13.53
CA GLU A 492 34.40 -45.30 -14.12
C GLU A 492 34.55 -45.43 -15.66
N GLY A 493 34.82 -44.31 -16.36
CA GLY A 493 35.14 -44.33 -17.79
C GLY A 493 35.20 -42.95 -18.46
N SER A 494 36.38 -42.32 -18.46
CA SER A 494 36.61 -41.06 -19.19
C SER A 494 37.17 -41.33 -20.59
N VAL A 495 36.60 -40.67 -21.62
CA VAL A 495 37.26 -40.12 -22.83
C VAL A 495 36.21 -39.33 -23.62
N ALA A 496 36.64 -38.41 -24.51
CA ALA A 496 35.80 -37.32 -25.00
C ALA A 496 35.62 -37.29 -26.55
N VAL A 497 34.54 -36.61 -26.97
CA VAL A 497 34.34 -35.90 -28.26
C VAL A 497 34.01 -36.72 -29.53
N THR A 498 32.98 -36.23 -30.25
CA THR A 498 32.53 -36.51 -31.65
C THR A 498 32.17 -37.93 -32.11
N ALA A 499 30.90 -38.09 -32.53
CA ALA A 499 30.54 -38.51 -33.90
C ALA A 499 29.08 -38.10 -34.23
N LEU A 500 28.74 -37.98 -35.53
CA LEU A 500 27.39 -37.68 -36.04
C LEU A 500 26.83 -38.89 -36.79
N ALA A 501 25.51 -39.15 -36.65
CA ALA A 501 24.65 -39.99 -37.51
C ALA A 501 25.08 -41.48 -37.73
N SER A 502 24.20 -42.47 -37.92
CA SER A 502 22.98 -42.46 -38.73
C SER A 502 22.03 -43.66 -38.42
N ASP A 503 20.93 -43.71 -39.17
CA ASP A 503 20.24 -44.92 -39.67
C ASP A 503 19.52 -45.94 -38.74
N PHE A 504 18.20 -45.78 -38.73
CA PHE A 504 17.20 -46.74 -39.26
C PHE A 504 16.98 -48.13 -38.61
N GLN A 505 15.72 -48.28 -38.16
CA GLN A 505 14.80 -49.42 -38.40
C GLN A 505 14.90 -50.74 -37.62
N LYS A 506 13.70 -51.18 -37.14
CA LYS A 506 13.20 -52.57 -36.97
C LYS A 506 13.97 -53.44 -35.95
N LEU A 507 13.30 -54.11 -35.00
CA LEU A 507 12.25 -55.11 -35.23
C LEU A 507 11.35 -55.30 -33.99
N SER A 508 10.05 -55.50 -34.24
CA SER A 508 9.20 -56.36 -33.40
C SER A 508 9.12 -57.74 -34.07
N PRO A 509 9.02 -58.84 -33.30
CA PRO A 509 7.98 -59.82 -33.64
C PRO A 509 7.30 -60.52 -32.44
N PHE A 510 6.01 -60.24 -32.28
CA PHE A 510 4.88 -61.17 -32.03
C PHE A 510 5.02 -62.47 -31.17
N ALA A 511 4.32 -62.45 -30.02
CA ALA A 511 3.19 -63.35 -29.63
C ALA A 511 3.42 -64.88 -29.45
N PRO A 512 2.42 -65.73 -29.08
CA PRO A 512 1.02 -65.50 -28.59
C PRO A 512 0.62 -66.37 -27.34
N LEU A 513 -0.71 -66.47 -27.06
CA LEU A 513 -1.46 -67.44 -26.20
C LEU A 513 -1.49 -67.11 -24.67
N GLU A 514 -2.64 -66.97 -23.97
CA GLU A 514 -3.84 -67.84 -23.74
C GLU A 514 -3.63 -68.87 -22.60
N GLU A 515 -4.61 -69.26 -21.76
CA GLU A 515 -6.08 -69.04 -21.71
C GLU A 515 -6.67 -69.19 -20.27
N GLY A 516 -7.91 -68.72 -20.02
CA GLY A 516 -8.79 -69.11 -18.89
C GLY A 516 -8.47 -68.58 -17.47
N GLY A 517 -9.41 -68.58 -16.49
CA GLY A 517 -10.86 -68.83 -16.58
C GLY A 517 -11.57 -69.04 -15.21
N ASP A 518 -12.70 -68.35 -15.01
CA ASP A 518 -13.89 -68.71 -14.18
C ASP A 518 -14.03 -68.50 -12.63
N GLN A 519 -15.24 -67.99 -12.29
CA GLN A 519 -16.16 -68.28 -11.14
C GLN A 519 -15.85 -67.94 -9.65
N ARG A 520 -16.38 -66.77 -9.20
CA ARG A 520 -17.47 -66.54 -8.18
C ARG A 520 -17.91 -67.67 -7.20
N PRO A 521 -18.63 -67.36 -6.07
CA PRO A 521 -18.63 -66.19 -5.16
C PRO A 521 -18.87 -66.62 -3.66
N VAL A 522 -19.73 -65.89 -2.90
CA VAL A 522 -20.21 -66.10 -1.50
C VAL A 522 -19.24 -65.63 -0.40
N GLY A 523 -19.66 -64.88 0.63
CA GLY A 523 -20.98 -64.29 0.92
C GLY A 523 -21.00 -63.59 2.30
N GLY A 524 -22.06 -62.84 2.59
CA GLY A 524 -22.26 -62.15 3.88
C GLY A 524 -23.68 -61.59 3.98
N ASP A 525 -24.30 -61.68 5.16
CA ASP A 525 -25.75 -61.55 5.33
C ASP A 525 -26.15 -60.61 6.49
N GLU A 526 -27.43 -60.23 6.48
CA GLU A 526 -28.19 -59.26 7.29
C GLU A 526 -27.74 -58.93 8.74
N SER A 527 -27.91 -57.65 9.09
CA SER A 527 -28.91 -57.26 10.12
C SER A 527 -29.28 -55.77 10.07
N VAL A 528 -30.53 -55.43 10.42
CA VAL A 528 -31.15 -54.10 10.21
C VAL A 528 -31.79 -53.56 11.50
N THR A 529 -31.71 -52.25 11.76
CA THR A 529 -32.76 -51.51 12.51
C THR A 529 -32.77 -50.00 12.20
N LEU A 530 -33.81 -49.28 12.65
CA LEU A 530 -34.29 -48.01 12.06
C LEU A 530 -34.18 -46.77 12.97
N LEU A 531 -34.30 -45.59 12.35
CA LEU A 531 -34.32 -44.24 12.93
C LEU A 531 -35.59 -43.94 13.78
N PRO A 532 -35.59 -42.85 14.58
CA PRO A 532 -36.32 -41.65 14.12
C PRO A 532 -35.62 -40.28 14.42
N HIS A 533 -36.19 -39.19 13.89
CA HIS A 533 -35.58 -37.85 13.81
C HIS A 533 -35.85 -36.90 14.99
N HIS A 534 -34.94 -35.94 15.23
CA HIS A 534 -35.29 -34.50 15.19
C HIS A 534 -34.09 -33.57 14.89
N MET A 535 -34.39 -32.30 14.57
CA MET A 535 -33.47 -31.25 14.10
C MET A 535 -32.40 -30.79 15.13
N GLN A 536 -31.17 -30.53 14.67
CA GLN A 536 -30.42 -29.32 15.07
C GLN A 536 -29.30 -28.93 14.09
N ARG A 537 -29.02 -27.62 14.02
CA ARG A 537 -27.79 -26.92 13.63
C ARG A 537 -26.98 -27.46 12.42
N GLY A 538 -27.00 -26.72 11.31
CA GLY A 538 -26.04 -26.94 10.21
C GLY A 538 -24.62 -26.56 10.61
N GLU A 539 -23.69 -27.50 10.45
CA GLU A 539 -22.26 -27.33 10.73
C GLU A 539 -21.47 -27.02 9.44
N ASN A 540 -20.32 -26.37 9.56
CA ASN A 540 -19.41 -26.20 8.43
C ASN A 540 -18.86 -27.56 7.99
N PRO A 541 -18.76 -27.86 6.68
CA PRO A 541 -18.15 -29.10 6.21
C PRO A 541 -16.67 -29.16 6.60
N ALA A 542 -16.32 -30.11 7.46
CA ALA A 542 -14.95 -30.34 7.89
C ALA A 542 -14.15 -31.03 6.77
N LEU A 543 -13.44 -30.23 5.97
CA LEU A 543 -12.44 -30.69 4.99
C LEU A 543 -11.51 -31.74 5.62
N ALA A 544 -11.30 -32.87 4.93
CA ALA A 544 -10.53 -33.99 5.47
C ALA A 544 -9.04 -33.62 5.68
N GLN A 545 -8.57 -33.71 6.92
CA GLN A 545 -7.33 -33.09 7.37
C GLN A 545 -6.14 -34.05 7.26
N ARG A 546 -5.07 -33.63 6.58
CA ARG A 546 -3.75 -34.31 6.64
C ARG A 546 -2.81 -33.51 7.52
N ALA A 547 -2.17 -34.17 8.49
CA ALA A 547 -0.98 -33.63 9.13
C ALA A 547 0.14 -33.45 8.08
N GLY A 548 0.99 -32.45 8.27
CA GLY A 548 2.21 -32.32 7.47
C GLY A 548 3.18 -33.48 7.73
N PRO A 549 4.14 -33.78 6.82
CA PRO A 549 5.09 -34.88 7.00
C PRO A 549 5.97 -34.77 8.28
N ASN A 550 6.04 -33.58 8.89
CA ASN A 550 6.74 -33.32 10.14
C ASN A 550 5.82 -33.41 11.39
N GLY A 551 4.63 -34.01 11.28
CA GLY A 551 3.69 -34.19 12.40
C GLY A 551 2.91 -32.92 12.81
N GLY A 552 3.00 -31.84 12.04
CA GLY A 552 2.24 -30.61 12.29
C GLY A 552 0.73 -30.86 12.18
N GLY A 553 -0.04 -30.29 13.12
CA GLY A 553 -1.50 -30.35 13.15
C GLY A 553 -2.17 -29.64 11.97
N PRO A 554 -3.52 -29.63 11.91
CA PRO A 554 -4.26 -28.97 10.84
C PRO A 554 -3.92 -27.47 10.75
N LEU A 555 -3.95 -26.92 9.53
CA LEU A 555 -3.73 -25.49 9.31
C LEU A 555 -4.72 -24.65 10.11
N ASP A 556 -4.23 -23.92 11.10
CA ASP A 556 -5.00 -22.86 11.73
C ASP A 556 -5.06 -21.62 10.84
N TYR A 557 -6.20 -21.43 10.17
CA TYR A 557 -6.46 -20.21 9.41
C TYR A 557 -6.70 -18.99 10.33
N ASN A 558 -7.05 -19.17 11.61
CA ASN A 558 -7.34 -18.04 12.51
C ASN A 558 -6.10 -17.18 12.73
N THR A 559 -4.92 -17.79 12.87
CA THR A 559 -3.60 -17.15 12.90
C THR A 559 -3.38 -16.16 11.75
N TYR A 560 -3.99 -16.38 10.57
CA TYR A 560 -3.91 -15.46 9.43
C TYR A 560 -5.09 -14.48 9.31
N TYR A 561 -6.21 -14.74 9.97
CA TYR A 561 -7.45 -13.94 9.90
C TYR A 561 -7.94 -13.53 11.30
N MET A 562 -7.09 -12.84 12.05
CA MET A 562 -7.41 -12.32 13.38
C MET A 562 -8.65 -11.40 13.39
N PRO A 563 -9.56 -11.54 14.38
CA PRO A 563 -10.80 -10.75 14.51
C PRO A 563 -10.61 -9.23 14.51
N ALA A 564 -11.66 -8.50 14.14
CA ALA A 564 -11.63 -7.04 14.04
C ALA A 564 -11.30 -6.34 15.37
N ASP A 565 -11.87 -6.81 16.48
CA ASP A 565 -11.79 -6.14 17.79
C ASP A 565 -10.36 -6.07 18.36
N TYR A 566 -9.52 -7.05 18.05
CA TYR A 566 -8.14 -7.16 18.54
C TYR A 566 -7.31 -5.90 18.22
N TYR A 567 -7.45 -5.36 17.01
CA TYR A 567 -6.61 -4.29 16.48
C TYR A 567 -6.99 -2.89 16.96
N SER A 568 -8.18 -2.72 17.53
CA SER A 568 -8.63 -1.44 18.11
C SER A 568 -7.75 -0.97 19.29
N SER A 569 -6.99 -1.89 19.88
CA SER A 569 -6.07 -1.64 21.00
C SER A 569 -4.70 -1.06 20.59
N LEU A 570 -4.20 -1.39 19.39
CA LEU A 570 -2.81 -1.17 18.98
C LEU A 570 -2.56 0.19 18.29
N ALA A 571 -3.60 0.87 17.83
CA ALA A 571 -3.50 2.07 16.98
C ALA A 571 -3.10 3.38 17.73
N LYS A 572 -2.22 3.30 18.74
CA LYS A 572 -1.87 4.44 19.63
C LYS A 572 -0.42 4.91 19.58
N GLU A 573 0.50 4.18 18.94
CA GLU A 573 1.88 4.64 18.78
C GLU A 573 2.03 5.57 17.58
N HIS A 574 2.05 6.87 17.83
CA HIS A 574 2.39 7.90 16.84
C HIS A 574 3.90 7.85 16.50
N SER A 575 4.29 6.93 15.62
CA SER A 575 5.66 6.90 15.09
C SER A 575 5.95 8.14 14.23
N LEU A 576 7.04 8.86 14.57
CA LEU A 576 7.48 10.08 13.90
C LEU A 576 8.37 9.77 12.69
N GLU A 577 7.79 9.16 11.65
CA GLU A 577 8.50 8.89 10.39
C GLU A 577 8.48 10.09 9.44
N SER A 578 9.60 10.36 8.76
CA SER A 578 9.64 11.31 7.64
C SER A 578 8.99 10.69 6.38
N GLN A 579 8.37 11.52 5.55
CA GLN A 579 7.59 11.03 4.39
C GLN A 579 8.46 10.56 3.21
N ASP A 580 9.79 10.69 3.30
CA ASP A 580 10.74 10.39 2.22
C ASP A 580 10.61 8.95 1.68
N SER A 581 10.35 7.98 2.56
CA SER A 581 10.07 6.57 2.20
C SER A 581 8.76 6.35 1.41
N SER A 582 7.99 7.41 1.15
CA SER A 582 6.75 7.39 0.34
C SER A 582 6.88 8.20 -0.96
N THR A 583 8.04 8.78 -1.26
CA THR A 583 8.27 9.63 -2.44
C THR A 583 8.70 8.84 -3.68
N LEU A 584 8.44 9.42 -4.87
CA LEU A 584 8.80 8.94 -6.22
C LEU A 584 8.03 7.67 -6.68
N SER A 585 7.21 7.65 -7.75
CA SER A 585 6.73 8.66 -8.72
C SER A 585 5.24 8.35 -9.05
N SER A 586 4.58 8.41 -10.23
CA SER A 586 4.83 8.73 -11.66
C SER A 586 3.53 9.30 -12.28
N PRO A 587 3.53 10.02 -13.42
CA PRO A 587 2.40 10.87 -13.83
C PRO A 587 1.20 10.12 -14.47
N PRO A 588 0.02 10.78 -14.58
CA PRO A 588 -1.19 10.21 -15.17
C PRO A 588 -1.31 10.42 -16.69
N SER A 589 -1.99 9.49 -17.37
CA SER A 589 -2.48 9.64 -18.74
C SER A 589 -4.01 9.73 -18.76
N ASP A 590 -4.56 10.81 -19.33
CA ASP A 590 -5.58 10.78 -20.40
C ASP A 590 -6.25 12.15 -20.59
N SER A 591 -5.95 12.82 -21.71
CA SER A 591 -6.76 13.89 -22.30
C SER A 591 -6.47 14.00 -23.80
N LEU A 592 -7.51 14.22 -24.61
CA LEU A 592 -7.52 13.99 -26.07
C LEU A 592 -7.04 15.19 -26.90
N ALA A 593 -6.34 14.91 -28.02
CA ALA A 593 -6.16 15.76 -29.23
C ALA A 593 -5.39 17.10 -29.06
N GLN A 594 -4.70 17.69 -30.07
CA GLN A 594 -4.53 17.38 -31.51
C GLN A 594 -3.05 17.73 -31.96
N PRO A 595 -2.63 17.99 -33.23
CA PRO A 595 -1.42 17.33 -33.75
C PRO A 595 -0.17 18.22 -34.06
N MET A 596 0.94 17.51 -34.34
CA MET A 596 2.16 17.91 -35.09
C MET A 596 3.14 18.96 -34.52
N ALA A 597 4.29 18.47 -34.03
CA ALA A 597 5.64 19.00 -34.32
C ALA A 597 6.69 17.89 -34.06
N SER A 598 7.88 17.95 -34.69
CA SER A 598 8.93 16.92 -34.63
C SER A 598 10.19 17.39 -33.89
N GLY A 599 10.86 16.49 -33.14
CA GLY A 599 12.23 16.75 -32.65
C GLY A 599 12.74 15.98 -31.42
N VAL A 600 13.47 14.88 -31.66
CA VAL A 600 14.65 14.39 -30.91
C VAL A 600 14.63 14.33 -29.37
N GLY A 601 14.55 13.09 -28.83
CA GLY A 601 15.49 12.57 -27.82
C GLY A 601 15.28 12.89 -26.33
N GLY A 602 14.85 11.90 -25.53
CA GLY A 602 14.90 11.97 -24.06
C GLY A 602 14.33 10.76 -23.32
N SER A 603 15.21 10.05 -22.58
CA SER A 603 14.96 9.06 -21.50
C SER A 603 13.49 8.68 -21.17
N THR A 604 13.10 7.45 -21.50
CA THR A 604 11.81 6.85 -21.10
C THR A 604 11.89 6.17 -19.73
N THR A 605 11.40 6.86 -18.69
CA THR A 605 11.30 6.27 -17.34
C THR A 605 10.12 5.30 -17.23
N ALA A 606 10.39 4.05 -16.83
CA ALA A 606 9.37 3.02 -16.68
C ALA A 606 8.52 3.23 -15.41
N ALA A 607 7.22 2.94 -15.49
CA ALA A 607 6.30 3.01 -14.34
C ALA A 607 6.30 1.69 -13.54
N PRO A 608 6.46 1.72 -12.20
CA PRO A 608 6.34 0.54 -11.35
C PRO A 608 4.88 0.11 -11.18
N VAL A 609 4.64 -1.19 -11.07
CA VAL A 609 3.32 -1.83 -11.19
C VAL A 609 2.97 -2.58 -9.89
N SER A 610 1.68 -2.70 -9.58
CA SER A 610 1.23 -3.53 -8.46
C SER A 610 1.51 -5.01 -8.75
N LEU A 611 1.96 -5.77 -7.75
CA LEU A 611 2.40 -7.18 -7.86
C LEU A 611 1.39 -8.16 -8.49
N PHE A 612 0.12 -7.73 -8.66
CA PHE A 612 -0.95 -8.50 -9.30
C PHE A 612 -1.70 -7.74 -10.42
N GLN A 613 -1.12 -6.68 -11.00
CA GLN A 613 -1.79 -5.84 -12.01
C GLN A 613 -0.89 -5.46 -13.21
N PHE A 614 -0.25 -6.44 -13.83
CA PHE A 614 0.65 -6.32 -14.99
C PHE A 614 0.14 -5.35 -16.08
N SER A 615 0.99 -4.40 -16.48
CA SER A 615 0.74 -3.48 -17.60
C SER A 615 1.16 -4.13 -18.92
N ILE A 616 0.18 -4.54 -19.73
CA ILE A 616 0.39 -5.43 -20.88
C ILE A 616 1.21 -4.81 -22.02
N GLY A 617 1.20 -3.48 -22.19
CA GLY A 617 1.88 -2.80 -23.31
C GLY A 617 3.35 -3.20 -23.48
N LYS A 618 4.12 -3.25 -22.38
CA LYS A 618 5.55 -3.61 -22.42
C LYS A 618 5.83 -5.06 -22.82
N ILE A 619 4.86 -5.97 -22.74
CA ILE A 619 5.05 -7.37 -23.15
C ILE A 619 4.92 -7.53 -24.67
N LEU A 620 4.26 -6.58 -25.35
CA LEU A 620 4.02 -6.62 -26.80
C LEU A 620 4.96 -5.69 -27.60
N GLU A 621 5.74 -4.85 -26.93
CA GLU A 621 6.66 -3.89 -27.58
C GLU A 621 8.09 -4.44 -27.75
N ASP A 622 8.58 -5.31 -26.86
CA ASP A 622 9.96 -5.84 -26.91
C ASP A 622 10.18 -6.95 -27.97
N GLU A 623 9.13 -7.56 -28.54
CA GLU A 623 9.25 -8.49 -29.69
C GLU A 623 9.36 -7.77 -31.05
N GLY A 624 9.31 -6.43 -31.07
CA GLY A 624 9.32 -5.62 -32.29
C GLY A 624 10.70 -5.26 -32.86
N GLY A 625 11.80 -5.91 -32.44
CA GLY A 625 13.14 -5.28 -32.50
C GLY A 625 14.38 -6.10 -32.87
N VAL A 626 14.32 -7.41 -33.15
CA VAL A 626 15.53 -8.22 -33.47
C VAL A 626 15.33 -9.09 -34.71
N GLN A 627 16.26 -9.03 -35.66
CA GLN A 627 16.29 -9.93 -36.82
C GLN A 627 16.86 -11.30 -36.43
N VAL A 628 16.12 -12.36 -36.73
CA VAL A 628 16.54 -13.75 -36.45
C VAL A 628 17.59 -14.20 -37.46
N GLY A 629 18.83 -14.36 -36.99
CA GLY A 629 19.82 -15.25 -37.62
C GLY A 629 19.61 -16.70 -37.13
N PRO A 630 19.79 -17.73 -37.97
CA PRO A 630 19.46 -19.09 -37.60
C PRO A 630 20.51 -19.74 -36.68
N GLY A 631 20.05 -20.30 -35.56
CA GLY A 631 20.76 -21.36 -34.84
C GLY A 631 21.61 -20.94 -33.64
N ASN A 632 20.99 -20.86 -32.47
CA ASN A 632 21.56 -21.46 -31.26
C ASN A 632 20.44 -21.75 -30.24
N HIS A 633 20.14 -23.03 -29.98
CA HIS A 633 19.24 -23.41 -28.88
C HIS A 633 20.07 -23.47 -27.59
N GLY A 634 19.70 -22.68 -26.58
CA GLY A 634 20.11 -22.94 -25.20
C GLY A 634 19.43 -24.21 -24.67
N PRO A 635 19.97 -24.82 -23.59
CA PRO A 635 19.37 -26.02 -23.02
C PRO A 635 17.97 -25.72 -22.47
N ASP A 636 17.02 -26.63 -22.72
CA ASP A 636 15.71 -26.59 -22.09
C ASP A 636 15.85 -26.72 -20.57
N CYS A 637 15.28 -25.78 -19.80
CA CYS A 637 15.27 -25.85 -18.36
C CYS A 637 14.33 -26.97 -17.88
N GLU A 638 14.90 -28.07 -17.39
CA GLU A 638 14.14 -29.17 -16.80
C GLU A 638 13.23 -28.69 -15.66
N LEU A 639 11.96 -29.07 -15.71
CA LEU A 639 10.99 -28.77 -14.66
C LEU A 639 11.35 -29.55 -13.38
N PRO A 640 11.48 -28.90 -12.21
CA PRO A 640 11.66 -29.63 -10.95
C PRO A 640 10.52 -30.62 -10.69
N VAL A 641 10.87 -31.76 -10.06
CA VAL A 641 10.13 -33.05 -9.91
C VAL A 641 8.78 -32.98 -9.15
N PHE A 642 8.15 -31.80 -9.05
CA PHE A 642 6.91 -31.56 -8.32
C PHE A 642 5.71 -32.36 -8.88
N TYR A 643 5.61 -32.54 -10.20
CA TYR A 643 4.47 -33.22 -10.82
C TYR A 643 4.65 -34.74 -11.03
N GLU A 644 5.89 -35.25 -11.03
CA GLU A 644 6.15 -36.69 -11.16
C GLU A 644 5.98 -37.44 -9.84
N GLY A 645 6.32 -36.81 -8.71
CA GLY A 645 6.41 -37.48 -7.40
C GLY A 645 5.11 -37.95 -6.75
N LEU A 646 3.94 -37.73 -7.38
CA LEU A 646 2.62 -38.05 -6.81
C LEU A 646 1.67 -38.80 -7.78
N ALA A 647 2.11 -39.12 -9.00
CA ALA A 647 1.34 -39.91 -9.96
C ALA A 647 1.45 -41.42 -9.67
N GLY A 648 0.96 -41.85 -8.49
CA GLY A 648 0.88 -43.26 -8.06
C GLY A 648 -0.54 -43.80 -8.14
N ASP A 649 -0.70 -44.97 -8.76
CA ASP A 649 -2.00 -45.44 -9.28
C ASP A 649 -2.96 -46.03 -8.21
N VAL A 650 -4.25 -46.12 -8.56
CA VAL A 650 -5.32 -46.66 -7.71
C VAL A 650 -5.52 -48.16 -7.97
N GLY A 651 -4.90 -49.01 -7.14
CA GLY A 651 -5.05 -50.48 -7.20
C GLY A 651 -4.87 -51.14 -5.83
N LEU A 652 -5.53 -52.28 -5.59
CA LEU A 652 -5.65 -52.89 -4.25
C LEU A 652 -5.23 -54.38 -4.20
N HIS A 653 -4.48 -54.72 -3.14
CA HIS A 653 -4.31 -56.06 -2.53
C HIS A 653 -3.54 -57.15 -3.33
N PRO A 654 -3.11 -58.27 -2.69
CA PRO A 654 -2.26 -58.31 -1.48
C PRO A 654 -1.17 -59.42 -1.51
N ALA A 655 -0.35 -59.51 -0.44
CA ALA A 655 0.67 -60.56 -0.17
C ALA A 655 1.91 -60.51 -1.12
N ASP A 656 3.09 -61.01 -0.75
CA ASP A 656 3.43 -61.96 0.34
C ASP A 656 4.56 -61.45 1.27
N ARG A 657 4.77 -62.13 2.41
CA ARG A 657 5.85 -61.87 3.37
C ARG A 657 7.02 -62.83 3.18
N THR A 658 8.23 -62.29 3.06
CA THR A 658 9.46 -63.02 3.42
C THR A 658 10.31 -62.15 4.33
N ASP A 659 10.67 -62.70 5.50
CA ASP A 659 11.43 -61.96 6.50
C ASP A 659 12.90 -61.80 6.09
N THR A 660 13.41 -60.57 6.11
CA THR A 660 14.85 -60.32 6.27
C THR A 660 15.05 -59.09 7.15
N GLU A 661 14.99 -59.34 8.45
CA GLU A 661 15.06 -58.31 9.49
C GLU A 661 16.39 -57.53 9.55
N ARG A 662 16.30 -56.29 10.07
CA ARG A 662 17.38 -55.53 10.75
C ARG A 662 18.57 -55.05 9.91
N ALA A 663 18.34 -53.93 9.23
CA ALA A 663 19.31 -52.84 9.17
C ALA A 663 18.69 -51.57 9.75
N VAL A 664 18.69 -51.43 11.08
CA VAL A 664 18.25 -50.19 11.75
C VAL A 664 19.37 -49.15 11.60
N GLY A 665 19.10 -48.05 10.90
CA GLY A 665 20.11 -47.09 10.48
C GLY A 665 19.59 -45.65 10.40
N ASP A 666 19.11 -45.14 11.54
CA ASP A 666 18.98 -43.72 11.90
C ASP A 666 18.87 -42.71 10.74
N GLN A 667 17.70 -42.65 10.08
CA GLN A 667 17.34 -41.49 9.27
C GLN A 667 17.08 -40.30 10.21
N ARG A 668 18.12 -39.52 10.51
CA ARG A 668 17.99 -38.24 11.24
C ARG A 668 16.86 -37.42 10.62
N GLN A 669 15.89 -37.03 11.45
CA GLN A 669 14.69 -36.32 10.99
C GLN A 669 15.02 -34.85 10.65
N VAL A 670 15.53 -34.62 9.44
CA VAL A 670 15.93 -33.29 8.97
C VAL A 670 14.70 -32.41 8.73
N LYS A 671 14.58 -31.33 9.48
CA LYS A 671 13.57 -30.29 9.26
C LYS A 671 14.10 -29.26 8.26
N ARG A 672 13.32 -29.00 7.22
CA ARG A 672 13.59 -27.96 6.21
C ARG A 672 12.98 -26.65 6.70
N VAL A 673 13.81 -25.64 6.99
CA VAL A 673 13.39 -24.36 7.56
C VAL A 673 13.53 -23.26 6.51
N VAL A 674 12.43 -22.59 6.19
CA VAL A 674 12.43 -21.36 5.39
C VAL A 674 12.50 -20.18 6.35
N MET A 675 13.65 -19.49 6.35
CA MET A 675 13.82 -18.23 7.06
C MET A 675 13.38 -17.10 6.13
N SER A 676 12.37 -16.33 6.54
CA SER A 676 11.71 -15.32 5.70
C SER A 676 11.92 -13.90 6.24
N VAL A 677 12.46 -13.01 5.40
CA VAL A 677 12.71 -11.61 5.76
C VAL A 677 11.49 -10.78 5.40
N ASN A 678 10.69 -10.46 6.41
CA ASN A 678 9.41 -9.78 6.21
C ASN A 678 9.58 -8.26 6.36
N ASP A 679 10.08 -7.61 5.30
CA ASP A 679 10.14 -6.15 5.18
C ASP A 679 8.77 -5.44 5.24
N LYS A 680 8.76 -4.12 5.46
CA LYS A 680 7.58 -3.27 5.74
C LYS A 680 6.47 -3.26 4.67
N TRP A 681 6.73 -3.70 3.43
CA TRP A 681 5.70 -3.84 2.37
C TRP A 681 4.96 -5.19 2.38
N HIS A 682 5.42 -6.14 3.19
CA HIS A 682 4.75 -7.42 3.46
C HIS A 682 3.64 -7.32 4.51
N TYR A 683 3.64 -6.24 5.29
CA TYR A 683 2.67 -6.01 6.34
C TYR A 683 1.61 -4.98 5.94
N CYS A 684 0.46 -5.08 6.57
CA CYS A 684 -0.55 -4.03 6.61
C CYS A 684 0.04 -2.77 7.29
N HIS A 685 -0.38 -1.58 6.87
CA HIS A 685 0.11 -0.33 7.44
C HIS A 685 -0.29 -0.22 8.92
N ASN A 686 0.66 0.19 9.76
CA ASN A 686 0.55 0.22 11.23
C ASN A 686 -0.02 -1.07 11.85
N SER A 687 0.38 -2.25 11.34
CA SER A 687 -0.17 -3.55 11.77
C SER A 687 0.77 -4.72 11.49
N GLU A 688 0.74 -5.73 12.36
CA GLU A 688 1.52 -6.97 12.23
C GLU A 688 0.86 -8.01 11.29
N VAL A 689 -0.29 -7.69 10.69
CA VAL A 689 -0.97 -8.58 9.73
C VAL A 689 -0.20 -8.63 8.41
N LEU A 690 0.23 -9.82 7.99
CA LEU A 690 0.81 -10.04 6.65
C LEU A 690 -0.24 -9.85 5.56
N VAL A 691 0.16 -9.26 4.43
CA VAL A 691 -0.65 -9.17 3.20
C VAL A 691 -0.97 -10.56 2.64
N GLY A 692 -2.15 -10.76 2.05
CA GLY A 692 -2.66 -12.09 1.70
C GLY A 692 -1.77 -12.92 0.76
N SER A 693 -0.98 -12.29 -0.10
CA SER A 693 0.00 -12.98 -0.95
C SER A 693 1.19 -13.58 -0.18
N ARG A 694 1.58 -12.99 0.96
CA ARG A 694 2.57 -13.57 1.88
C ARG A 694 1.91 -14.60 2.81
N ALA A 695 0.72 -14.31 3.33
CA ALA A 695 -0.06 -15.28 4.12
C ALA A 695 -0.30 -16.60 3.34
N MET A 696 -0.71 -16.52 2.07
CA MET A 696 -0.91 -17.67 1.19
C MET A 696 0.38 -18.46 0.92
N ARG A 697 1.50 -17.77 0.58
CA ARG A 697 2.81 -18.41 0.45
C ARG A 697 3.15 -19.20 1.72
N ASP A 698 2.95 -18.61 2.88
CA ASP A 698 3.33 -19.21 4.15
C ASP A 698 2.44 -20.43 4.47
N ARG A 699 1.11 -20.38 4.24
CA ARG A 699 0.24 -21.57 4.32
C ARG A 699 0.68 -22.70 3.38
N HIS A 700 1.01 -22.37 2.12
CA HIS A 700 1.48 -23.34 1.14
C HIS A 700 2.81 -23.99 1.56
N LEU A 701 3.79 -23.22 2.05
CA LEU A 701 5.09 -23.75 2.49
C LEU A 701 4.94 -24.67 3.71
N LEU A 702 4.04 -24.35 4.66
CA LEU A 702 3.70 -25.25 5.77
C LEU A 702 3.09 -26.58 5.27
N LEU A 703 2.16 -26.53 4.31
CA LEU A 703 1.56 -27.72 3.69
C LEU A 703 2.56 -28.59 2.91
N LEU A 704 3.56 -27.96 2.29
CA LEU A 704 4.69 -28.64 1.64
C LEU A 704 5.71 -29.24 2.64
N GLY A 705 5.49 -29.09 3.94
CA GLY A 705 6.32 -29.65 5.00
C GLY A 705 7.61 -28.87 5.26
N TYR A 706 7.60 -27.55 5.05
CA TYR A 706 8.62 -26.64 5.56
C TYR A 706 8.19 -26.05 6.90
N VAL A 707 9.15 -25.77 7.79
CA VAL A 707 8.95 -24.92 8.96
C VAL A 707 9.27 -23.48 8.54
N ILE A 708 8.47 -22.50 8.95
CA ILE A 708 8.71 -21.09 8.60
C ILE A 708 9.22 -20.34 9.82
N LEU A 709 10.36 -19.66 9.65
CA LEU A 709 10.96 -18.79 10.65
C LEU A 709 10.88 -17.35 10.15
N GLN A 710 9.87 -16.61 10.59
CA GLN A 710 9.66 -15.22 10.17
C GLN A 710 10.57 -14.25 10.93
N LEU A 711 11.18 -13.33 10.19
CA LEU A 711 11.98 -12.22 10.69
C LEU A 711 11.28 -10.91 10.34
N PRO A 712 10.39 -10.37 11.20
CA PRO A 712 9.63 -9.16 10.90
C PRO A 712 10.48 -7.89 11.00
N TYR A 713 10.24 -6.94 10.08
CA TYR A 713 10.98 -5.66 10.05
C TYR A 713 10.94 -4.90 11.38
N HIS A 714 9.84 -4.97 12.13
CA HIS A 714 9.68 -4.26 13.41
C HIS A 714 10.45 -4.89 14.57
N GLU A 715 11.01 -6.10 14.41
CA GLU A 715 12.05 -6.65 15.28
C GLU A 715 13.43 -6.24 14.74
N LEU A 716 13.65 -6.38 13.43
CA LEU A 716 14.94 -6.10 12.77
C LEU A 716 15.38 -4.63 12.84
N GLU A 717 14.46 -3.66 12.74
CA GLU A 717 14.77 -2.21 12.78
C GLU A 717 15.31 -1.73 14.14
N LYS A 718 15.12 -2.53 15.19
CA LYS A 718 15.57 -2.24 16.55
C LYS A 718 17.00 -2.73 16.82
N LEU A 719 17.60 -3.48 15.90
CA LEU A 719 18.91 -4.13 16.05
C LEU A 719 20.03 -3.28 15.45
N ASN A 720 21.00 -2.90 16.27
CA ASN A 720 22.07 -1.98 15.92
C ASN A 720 23.31 -2.73 15.41
N GLY A 721 23.24 -3.10 14.13
CA GLY A 721 24.35 -3.71 13.42
C GLY A 721 24.48 -5.23 13.64
N ILE A 722 25.57 -5.79 13.13
CA ILE A 722 25.64 -7.22 12.80
C ILE A 722 25.61 -8.16 14.01
N GLU A 723 26.24 -7.82 15.13
CA GLU A 723 26.30 -8.74 16.29
C GLU A 723 24.93 -8.86 16.99
N GLU A 724 24.15 -7.79 17.06
CA GLU A 724 22.76 -7.87 17.56
C GLU A 724 21.89 -8.72 16.63
N VAL A 725 22.04 -8.57 15.31
CA VAL A 725 21.36 -9.43 14.33
C VAL A 725 21.81 -10.90 14.44
N LYS A 726 23.10 -11.18 14.65
CA LYS A 726 23.61 -12.56 14.87
C LYS A 726 23.02 -13.20 16.12
N GLN A 727 22.96 -12.47 17.24
CA GLN A 727 22.33 -12.95 18.48
C GLN A 727 20.82 -13.18 18.30
N TYR A 728 20.14 -12.29 17.60
CA TYR A 728 18.73 -12.40 17.25
C TYR A 728 18.44 -13.62 16.35
N LEU A 729 19.22 -13.83 15.27
CA LEU A 729 19.09 -14.99 14.40
C LEU A 729 19.37 -16.31 15.14
N HIS A 730 20.39 -16.33 16.01
CA HIS A 730 20.67 -17.49 16.86
C HIS A 730 19.50 -17.82 17.80
N LYS A 731 18.89 -16.80 18.43
CA LYS A 731 17.68 -16.98 19.25
C LYS A 731 16.51 -17.51 18.41
N LYS A 732 16.25 -16.93 17.23
CA LYS A 732 15.19 -17.38 16.31
C LYS A 732 15.40 -18.83 15.84
N LEU A 733 16.64 -19.26 15.59
CA LEU A 733 16.95 -20.66 15.24
C LEU A 733 16.66 -21.64 16.41
N LEU A 734 16.86 -21.22 17.66
CA LEU A 734 16.48 -21.99 18.85
C LEU A 734 14.96 -22.01 19.12
N GLU A 735 14.19 -21.11 18.49
CA GLU A 735 12.72 -21.09 18.55
C GLU A 735 12.07 -22.03 17.50
N VAL A 736 12.86 -22.70 16.65
CA VAL A 736 12.36 -23.67 15.66
C VAL A 736 11.83 -24.92 16.37
N PRO A 737 10.57 -25.36 16.12
CA PRO A 737 10.03 -26.58 16.71
C PRO A 737 10.72 -27.83 16.15
N LEU A 738 11.57 -28.46 16.98
CA LEU A 738 12.25 -29.74 16.73
C LEU A 738 11.35 -30.97 16.91
#